data_AF-A0A179H648-F1
#
_entry.id   AF-A0A179H648-F1
#
_cell.length_a   1.000
_cell.length_b   1.000
_cell.length_c   1.000
_cell.angle_alpha   90.00
_cell.angle_beta   90.00
_cell.angle_gamma   90.00
#
_symmetry.space_group_name_H-M   'P 1'
#
loop_
_entity.id
_entity.type
_entity.pdbx_description
1 polymer ?
#
loop_
_entity_poly.entity_id
_entity_poly.type
_entity_poly.pdbx_seq_one_letter_code
_entity_poly.pdbx_strand_id
1 'polypeptide(L)'
;MPRPDDPSDPIEWNPESVFVSHPERIEERELSLTYLDIMLDDMEDKAPCGEEFRRKSSIPAVEYSLDLWQFQKWKRRLLPADTIDVVLGAALLCVNSCLSGRSSLLIAPFPSSMEARFPALYLEEEFLERASKTSHWAYAALHKFKRDIPITLLKRLASSMFQEGKVNIDAQARHHRRDFVILKLLSESDDPSVVCSFIQDTLKTPEGSSWHRLLLSAGLLRSLPPCTVQDVLLEFATTLFGTDEPDPGVQTASNPEARRPHVKVTTVKMLAQLLQDAPYASPGFSVELLGRILRGSKHIDVHAAALASLVDIGLATECDNVGDSVIEKLRQYAVPRASSVHEFRALREEQWQEAERSGAVPEIWDSMEDPPVVSLLTKAAKAFKTQHDSGGNGFMDVFMEAMQASGNVHLRWMEVFMAKHGYALGEDERLPAVPFRVKALNDAMPKFQASPEAFDTMKRVGAFFDFGGSWAIRQLARLTSGFEPDEVDMGVGDVAALESFMWEMVDVFLSEGQAAALTRMIQIYINNTRWSKDMSAAESVLQRIVDKVDSMRTEDWQGDYDRKPRLLPSTFDIKLETLRMLYSLKDDRDSVPMDEEDRSRLATKTVALIRDMAANEMPYHIVFEKLKASLAREARSCIQVAVLIGSVDDLERPVISDYLRVDLAAAMLEQKTYFHGKVDNWDGHVVEVVKKMLDSWERSPIEYIRNAARPFGTEEDGRLA
;
A
#
# COMPACT_ATOMS: atom_id res chain seq x y z
N MET A 1 15.60 34.25 -50.34
CA MET A 1 16.88 34.36 -49.60
C MET A 1 17.91 35.07 -50.47
N PRO A 2 18.92 35.75 -49.90
CA PRO A 2 20.04 36.28 -50.67
C PRO A 2 20.72 35.15 -51.44
N ARG A 3 21.13 35.42 -52.68
CA ARG A 3 21.90 34.48 -53.51
C ARG A 3 23.34 34.99 -53.53
N PRO A 4 24.28 34.34 -52.82
CA PRO A 4 25.69 34.72 -52.82
C PRO A 4 26.30 34.59 -54.22
N ASP A 5 27.29 35.43 -54.53
CA ASP A 5 28.14 35.27 -55.72
C ASP A 5 29.10 34.06 -55.58
N ASP A 6 29.57 33.77 -54.36
CA ASP A 6 30.22 32.50 -53.98
C ASP A 6 29.37 31.80 -52.90
N PRO A 7 28.82 30.60 -53.16
CA PRO A 7 27.98 29.88 -52.20
C PRO A 7 28.70 29.45 -50.91
N SER A 8 30.03 29.54 -50.88
CA SER A 8 30.88 29.10 -49.76
C SER A 8 31.19 30.19 -48.73
N ASP A 9 31.08 31.46 -49.13
CA ASP A 9 31.37 32.59 -48.24
C ASP A 9 30.10 33.00 -47.47
N PRO A 10 30.13 33.00 -46.13
CA PRO A 10 28.96 33.36 -45.35
C PRO A 10 28.68 34.86 -45.45
N ILE A 11 27.41 35.21 -45.73
CA ILE A 11 26.97 36.61 -45.90
C ILE A 11 26.17 37.07 -44.68
N GLU A 12 26.37 38.33 -44.27
CA GLU A 12 25.54 39.02 -43.28
C GLU A 12 24.15 39.30 -43.88
N TRP A 13 23.11 38.81 -43.22
CA TRP A 13 21.76 38.84 -43.76
C TRP A 13 20.74 39.43 -42.79
N ASN A 14 19.99 40.42 -43.30
CA ASN A 14 18.79 40.93 -42.67
C ASN A 14 17.54 40.28 -43.28
N PRO A 15 16.81 39.42 -42.55
CA PRO A 15 15.61 38.75 -43.08
C PRO A 15 14.45 39.70 -43.38
N GLU A 16 14.36 40.86 -42.73
CA GLU A 16 13.28 41.84 -42.94
C GLU A 16 13.38 42.53 -44.30
N SER A 17 14.59 42.65 -44.86
CA SER A 17 14.82 43.23 -46.20
C SER A 17 14.01 42.54 -47.31
N VAL A 18 13.71 41.25 -47.14
CA VAL A 18 12.91 40.46 -48.08
C VAL A 18 11.44 40.89 -48.07
N PHE A 19 10.93 41.36 -46.93
CA PHE A 19 9.52 41.71 -46.76
C PHE A 19 9.24 43.20 -46.90
N VAL A 20 10.26 44.06 -46.75
CA VAL A 20 10.16 45.51 -47.00
C VAL A 20 9.90 45.82 -48.48
N SER A 21 10.19 44.89 -49.40
CA SER A 21 10.14 45.12 -50.85
C SER A 21 8.77 44.89 -51.52
N HIS A 22 7.74 44.37 -50.82
CA HIS A 22 6.45 44.05 -51.45
C HIS A 22 5.22 44.38 -50.59
N PRO A 23 4.86 45.67 -50.42
CA PRO A 23 3.46 46.00 -50.18
C PRO A 23 2.71 45.85 -51.51
N GLU A 24 2.28 44.63 -51.85
CA GLU A 24 1.28 44.47 -52.91
C GLU A 24 -0.03 45.07 -52.40
N ARG A 25 -0.28 46.33 -52.76
CA ARG A 25 -1.59 46.94 -52.62
C ARG A 25 -2.51 46.24 -53.60
N ILE A 26 -3.30 45.30 -53.11
CA ILE A 26 -4.38 44.69 -53.88
C ILE A 26 -5.43 45.79 -54.09
N GLU A 27 -5.56 46.29 -55.32
CA GLU A 27 -6.58 47.28 -55.66
C GLU A 27 -7.98 46.67 -55.54
N GLU A 28 -8.95 47.52 -55.21
CA GLU A 28 -10.35 47.09 -55.09
C GLU A 28 -10.85 46.58 -56.44
N ARG A 29 -11.24 45.31 -56.49
CA ARG A 29 -11.83 44.67 -57.66
C ARG A 29 -13.29 44.35 -57.36
N GLU A 30 -14.20 44.82 -58.22
CA GLU A 30 -15.56 44.31 -58.28
C GLU A 30 -15.53 42.88 -58.85
N LEU A 31 -16.08 41.93 -58.08
CA LEU A 31 -16.28 40.55 -58.52
C LEU A 31 -17.71 40.40 -59.03
N SER A 32 -17.85 39.80 -60.21
CA SER A 32 -19.14 39.28 -60.66
C SER A 32 -19.48 38.04 -59.81
N LEU A 33 -20.45 38.18 -58.91
CA LEU A 33 -20.97 37.07 -58.09
C LEU A 33 -21.39 35.90 -58.99
N THR A 34 -20.92 34.69 -58.67
CA THR A 34 -21.42 33.48 -59.32
C THR A 34 -22.57 32.88 -58.51
N TYR A 35 -23.41 32.05 -59.15
CA TYR A 35 -24.54 31.40 -58.49
C TYR A 35 -24.10 30.53 -57.29
N LEU A 36 -22.87 29.99 -57.33
CA LEU A 36 -22.29 29.19 -56.26
C LEU A 36 -21.95 30.03 -55.01
N ASP A 37 -21.51 31.28 -55.19
CA ASP A 37 -21.20 32.20 -54.10
C ASP A 37 -22.47 32.61 -53.34
N ILE A 38 -23.58 32.77 -54.06
CA ILE A 38 -24.91 33.08 -53.49
C ILE A 38 -25.42 31.89 -52.65
N MET A 39 -25.25 30.67 -53.15
CA MET A 39 -25.67 29.46 -52.43
C MET A 39 -24.87 29.18 -51.16
N LEU A 40 -23.63 29.66 -51.07
CA LEU A 40 -22.77 29.47 -49.89
C LEU A 40 -23.00 30.53 -48.80
N ASP A 41 -23.53 31.70 -49.15
CA ASP A 41 -23.79 32.81 -48.23
C ASP A 41 -25.18 32.69 -47.57
N ASP A 42 -26.18 32.15 -48.29
CA ASP A 42 -27.54 31.87 -47.78
C ASP A 42 -27.64 30.44 -47.20
N MET A 43 -27.02 30.23 -46.03
CA MET A 43 -27.19 28.99 -45.23
C MET A 43 -28.45 29.04 -44.33
N GLU A 44 -29.33 30.03 -44.48
CA GLU A 44 -30.63 30.09 -43.82
C GLU A 44 -31.79 30.02 -44.83
N ASP A 45 -32.54 28.92 -44.75
CA ASP A 45 -33.71 28.46 -45.52
C ASP A 45 -34.80 29.51 -45.92
N LYS A 46 -34.46 30.53 -46.71
CA LYS A 46 -35.47 31.36 -47.40
C LYS A 46 -35.02 31.70 -48.81
N ALA A 47 -35.47 30.91 -49.78
CA ALA A 47 -35.30 31.18 -51.20
C ALA A 47 -35.75 32.61 -51.55
N PRO A 48 -34.89 33.46 -52.15
CA PRO A 48 -35.31 34.76 -52.62
C PRO A 48 -35.87 34.62 -54.04
N CYS A 49 -37.14 34.26 -54.15
CA CYS A 49 -37.92 34.58 -55.34
C CYS A 49 -38.36 36.04 -55.25
N GLY A 50 -37.66 36.95 -55.93
CA GLY A 50 -38.18 38.29 -56.22
C GLY A 50 -37.16 39.43 -56.13
N GLU A 51 -37.02 40.10 -57.27
CA GLU A 51 -36.35 41.40 -57.53
C GLU A 51 -34.81 41.45 -57.48
N GLU A 52 -34.25 42.17 -58.45
CA GLU A 52 -32.82 42.25 -58.79
C GLU A 52 -31.91 42.40 -57.56
N PHE A 53 -31.21 41.33 -57.19
CA PHE A 53 -30.14 41.32 -56.19
C PHE A 53 -28.98 42.20 -56.68
N ARG A 54 -29.01 43.50 -56.34
CA ARG A 54 -27.85 44.40 -56.49
C ARG A 54 -26.99 44.35 -55.23
N ARG A 55 -26.38 43.19 -54.93
CA ARG A 55 -25.20 43.16 -54.04
C ARG A 55 -23.96 43.27 -54.91
N LYS A 56 -23.23 44.38 -54.77
CA LYS A 56 -21.89 44.51 -55.32
C LYS A 56 -20.92 43.87 -54.33
N SER A 57 -20.24 42.82 -54.76
CA SER A 57 -19.15 42.21 -53.99
C SER A 57 -17.84 42.82 -54.47
N SER A 58 -17.20 43.63 -53.62
CA SER A 58 -15.85 44.10 -53.87
C SER A 58 -14.88 43.44 -52.90
N ILE A 59 -13.66 43.13 -53.38
CA ILE A 59 -12.56 42.80 -52.49
C ILE A 59 -12.05 44.12 -51.92
N PRO A 60 -12.17 44.40 -50.61
CA PRO A 60 -11.67 45.64 -50.03
C PRO A 60 -10.16 45.74 -50.23
N ALA A 61 -9.65 46.94 -50.49
CA ALA A 61 -8.22 47.18 -50.58
C ALA A 61 -7.57 46.86 -49.22
N VAL A 62 -6.74 45.82 -49.16
CA VAL A 62 -5.99 45.44 -47.96
C VAL A 62 -4.52 45.74 -48.17
N GLU A 63 -3.97 46.57 -47.30
CA GLU A 63 -2.54 46.85 -47.22
C GLU A 63 -1.91 45.82 -46.27
N TYR A 64 -1.22 44.81 -46.83
CA TYR A 64 -0.47 43.85 -46.02
C TYR A 64 0.92 44.43 -45.74
N SER A 65 1.19 44.86 -44.50
CA SER A 65 2.57 44.91 -44.03
C SER A 65 3.00 43.50 -43.66
N LEU A 66 3.80 42.88 -44.53
CA LEU A 66 4.42 41.60 -44.24
C LEU A 66 5.57 41.84 -43.26
N ASP A 67 5.31 41.71 -41.97
CA ASP A 67 6.36 41.58 -40.96
C ASP A 67 6.77 40.10 -40.87
N LEU A 68 8.08 39.83 -40.82
CA LEU A 68 8.66 38.48 -40.72
C LEU A 68 7.96 37.63 -39.65
N TRP A 69 7.65 38.23 -38.49
CA TRP A 69 7.04 37.52 -37.35
C TRP A 69 5.51 37.44 -37.39
N GLN A 70 4.85 38.08 -38.36
CA GLN A 70 3.39 37.98 -38.56
C GLN A 70 2.96 36.69 -39.29
N PHE A 71 3.90 35.77 -39.51
CA PHE A 71 3.65 34.46 -40.12
C PHE A 71 2.49 33.69 -39.46
N GLN A 72 2.14 33.95 -38.20
CA GLN A 72 0.98 33.36 -37.52
C GLN A 72 -0.34 33.57 -38.26
N LYS A 73 -0.55 34.76 -38.85
CA LYS A 73 -1.77 35.12 -39.57
C LYS A 73 -1.89 34.44 -40.93
N TRP A 74 -0.79 33.91 -41.45
CA TRP A 74 -0.75 33.31 -42.79
C TRP A 74 -1.16 31.83 -42.78
N LYS A 75 -1.99 31.41 -43.73
CA LYS A 75 -2.28 29.98 -43.92
C LYS A 75 -1.12 29.33 -44.68
N ARG A 76 -0.53 28.25 -44.14
CA ARG A 76 0.63 27.54 -44.72
C ARG A 76 0.45 27.20 -46.22
N ARG A 77 -0.76 26.77 -46.63
CA ARG A 77 -1.06 26.38 -48.02
C ARG A 77 -0.97 27.53 -49.02
N LEU A 78 -0.96 28.77 -48.55
CA LEU A 78 -0.96 29.99 -49.37
C LEU A 78 0.42 30.66 -49.45
N LEU A 79 1.44 30.10 -48.79
CA LEU A 79 2.78 30.68 -48.75
C LEU A 79 3.70 30.03 -49.80
N PRO A 80 4.45 30.82 -50.58
CA PRO A 80 5.52 30.31 -51.43
C PRO A 80 6.60 29.59 -50.60
N ALA A 81 7.20 28.55 -51.18
CA ALA A 81 8.28 27.79 -50.53
C ALA A 81 9.47 28.70 -50.13
N ASP A 82 9.84 29.64 -50.99
CA ASP A 82 10.92 30.60 -50.73
C ASP A 82 10.66 31.49 -49.51
N THR A 83 9.39 31.84 -49.26
CA THR A 83 8.98 32.63 -48.09
C THR A 83 9.06 31.80 -46.82
N ILE A 84 8.67 30.53 -46.89
CA ILE A 84 8.82 29.58 -45.78
C ILE A 84 10.30 29.41 -45.44
N ASP A 85 11.16 29.26 -46.43
CA ASP A 85 12.60 29.10 -46.24
C ASP A 85 13.23 30.35 -45.60
N VAL A 86 12.83 31.55 -46.02
CA VAL A 86 13.25 32.80 -45.39
C VAL A 86 12.87 32.83 -43.91
N VAL A 87 11.62 32.52 -43.56
CA VAL A 87 11.17 32.49 -42.16
C VAL A 87 11.91 31.41 -41.36
N LEU A 88 12.12 30.24 -41.94
CA LEU A 88 12.83 29.12 -41.30
C LEU A 88 14.30 29.41 -41.08
N GLY A 89 15.01 29.96 -42.07
CA GLY A 89 16.42 30.31 -41.94
C GLY A 89 16.63 31.38 -40.87
N ALA A 90 15.78 32.40 -40.85
CA ALA A 90 15.79 33.42 -39.81
C ALA A 90 15.50 32.81 -38.42
N ALA A 91 14.51 31.92 -38.31
CA ALA A 91 14.19 31.26 -37.05
C ALA A 91 15.31 30.34 -36.54
N LEU A 92 15.93 29.52 -37.41
CA LEU A 92 17.02 28.61 -37.05
C LEU A 92 18.26 29.37 -36.56
N LEU A 93 18.65 30.44 -37.27
CA LEU A 93 19.80 31.27 -36.87
C LEU A 93 19.49 32.12 -35.63
N CYS A 94 18.26 32.62 -35.49
CA CYS A 94 17.82 33.35 -34.29
C CYS A 94 17.82 32.45 -33.04
N VAL A 95 17.40 31.19 -33.18
CA VAL A 95 17.46 30.22 -32.08
C VAL A 95 18.92 29.88 -31.76
N ASN A 96 19.76 29.62 -32.77
CA ASN A 96 21.18 29.30 -32.55
C ASN A 96 21.96 30.44 -31.84
N SER A 97 21.69 31.69 -32.21
CA SER A 97 22.31 32.86 -31.57
C SER A 97 21.81 33.08 -30.13
N CYS A 98 20.52 32.88 -29.87
CA CYS A 98 19.97 32.94 -28.50
C CYS A 98 20.61 31.90 -27.55
N LEU A 99 21.15 30.81 -28.11
CA LEU A 99 21.76 29.73 -27.36
C LEU A 99 23.26 29.95 -27.08
N SER A 100 23.87 31.04 -27.58
CA SER A 100 25.31 31.36 -27.49
C SER A 100 26.25 30.42 -28.26
N GLY A 101 25.74 29.78 -29.33
CA GLY A 101 26.48 28.88 -30.22
C GLY A 101 27.83 29.44 -30.69
N ARG A 102 28.96 28.82 -30.34
CA ARG A 102 30.32 29.12 -30.87
C ARG A 102 30.42 28.90 -32.39
N SER A 103 29.45 28.20 -32.97
CA SER A 103 29.39 27.84 -34.39
C SER A 103 28.03 28.25 -34.96
N SER A 104 28.00 29.15 -35.96
CA SER A 104 26.78 29.42 -36.71
C SER A 104 26.32 28.16 -37.48
N LEU A 105 25.03 27.84 -37.45
CA LEU A 105 24.48 26.63 -38.09
C LEU A 105 24.71 26.61 -39.62
N LEU A 106 24.62 27.77 -40.27
CA LEU A 106 24.71 27.96 -41.71
C LEU A 106 26.02 28.64 -42.11
N ILE A 107 27.16 28.25 -41.53
CA ILE A 107 28.48 28.71 -42.01
C ILE A 107 28.79 28.19 -43.43
N ALA A 108 28.19 27.05 -43.80
CA ALA A 108 28.32 26.43 -45.11
C ALA A 108 26.92 26.25 -45.74
N PRO A 109 26.83 26.22 -47.08
CA PRO A 109 25.57 25.98 -47.77
C PRO A 109 25.01 24.60 -47.45
N PHE A 110 23.69 24.52 -47.26
CA PHE A 110 22.98 23.30 -46.89
C PHE A 110 21.87 22.97 -47.91
N PRO A 111 21.67 21.69 -48.29
CA PRO A 111 22.45 20.51 -47.90
C PRO A 111 23.85 20.40 -48.53
N SER A 112 24.08 21.00 -49.69
CA SER A 112 25.38 21.02 -50.37
C SER A 112 25.60 22.33 -51.14
N SER A 113 26.83 22.62 -51.57
CA SER A 113 27.14 23.79 -52.39
C SER A 113 26.54 23.75 -53.80
N MET A 114 26.19 22.56 -54.31
CA MET A 114 25.58 22.38 -55.64
C MET A 114 24.05 22.53 -55.61
N GLU A 115 23.41 22.20 -54.48
CA GLU A 115 21.95 22.25 -54.31
C GLU A 115 21.60 22.92 -52.97
N ALA A 116 22.04 24.16 -52.77
CA ALA A 116 21.84 24.89 -51.53
C ALA A 116 20.39 25.40 -51.41
N ARG A 117 19.59 24.79 -50.53
CA ARG A 117 18.30 25.35 -50.07
C ARG A 117 18.52 26.51 -49.11
N PHE A 118 19.52 26.37 -48.24
CA PHE A 118 19.98 27.43 -47.33
C PHE A 118 21.43 27.79 -47.71
N PRO A 119 21.71 29.00 -48.19
CA PRO A 119 23.08 29.44 -48.45
C PRO A 119 23.85 29.67 -47.14
N ALA A 120 25.16 29.86 -47.23
CA ALA A 120 25.99 30.24 -46.09
C ALA A 120 25.61 31.65 -45.59
N LEU A 121 25.11 31.76 -44.36
CA LEU A 121 24.52 32.99 -43.81
C LEU A 121 24.78 33.15 -42.30
N TYR A 122 24.92 34.39 -41.87
CA TYR A 122 24.75 34.82 -40.47
C TYR A 122 23.76 36.00 -40.40
N LEU A 123 23.08 36.14 -39.28
CA LEU A 123 22.12 37.24 -39.08
C LEU A 123 22.85 38.53 -38.72
N GLU A 124 22.36 39.64 -39.26
CA GLU A 124 22.83 40.99 -38.92
C GLU A 124 22.69 41.28 -37.42
N GLU A 125 23.68 41.95 -36.83
CA GLU A 125 23.75 42.20 -35.38
C GLU A 125 22.55 43.02 -34.86
N GLU A 126 22.16 44.08 -35.57
CA GLU A 126 21.00 44.91 -35.21
C GLU A 126 19.68 44.13 -35.24
N PHE A 127 19.55 43.18 -36.16
CA PHE A 127 18.39 42.29 -36.21
C PHE A 127 18.40 41.31 -35.02
N LEU A 128 19.56 40.73 -34.69
CA LEU A 128 19.71 39.82 -33.54
C LEU A 128 19.37 40.49 -32.22
N GLU A 129 19.80 41.74 -32.00
CA GLU A 129 19.46 42.50 -30.79
C GLU A 129 17.94 42.68 -30.64
N ARG A 130 17.22 42.94 -31.76
CA ARG A 130 15.76 43.05 -31.77
C ARG A 130 15.08 41.68 -31.61
N ALA A 131 15.52 40.68 -32.37
CA ALA A 131 14.96 39.33 -32.37
C ALA A 131 15.17 38.59 -31.04
N SER A 132 16.24 38.89 -30.30
CA SER A 132 16.48 38.36 -28.96
C SER A 132 15.35 38.71 -27.97
N LYS A 133 14.76 39.90 -28.11
CA LYS A 133 13.62 40.38 -27.29
C LYS A 133 12.30 39.68 -27.68
N THR A 134 12.21 39.18 -28.91
CA THR A 134 11.01 38.54 -29.48
C THR A 134 11.22 37.06 -29.83
N SER A 135 12.18 36.40 -29.18
CA SER A 135 12.64 35.06 -29.55
C SER A 135 11.55 33.96 -29.53
N HIS A 136 10.46 34.16 -28.80
CA HIS A 136 9.31 33.24 -28.79
C HIS A 136 8.67 33.07 -30.18
N TRP A 137 8.74 34.09 -31.05
CA TRP A 137 8.25 34.00 -32.42
C TRP A 137 9.09 33.07 -33.28
N ALA A 138 10.40 33.00 -33.05
CA ALA A 138 11.28 32.05 -33.74
C ALA A 138 10.90 30.60 -33.41
N TYR A 139 10.68 30.27 -32.13
CA TYR A 139 10.19 28.94 -31.74
C TYR A 139 8.80 28.63 -32.31
N ALA A 140 7.90 29.61 -32.34
CA ALA A 140 6.58 29.44 -32.91
C ALA A 140 6.62 29.23 -34.44
N ALA A 141 7.59 29.82 -35.13
CA ALA A 141 7.84 29.62 -36.56
C ALA A 141 8.32 28.18 -36.83
N LEU A 142 9.32 27.71 -36.06
CA LEU A 142 9.80 26.33 -36.16
C LEU A 142 8.67 25.33 -35.91
N HIS A 143 7.80 25.59 -34.94
CA HIS A 143 6.66 24.72 -34.67
C HIS A 143 5.62 24.71 -35.81
N LYS A 144 5.28 25.88 -36.36
CA LYS A 144 4.31 25.98 -37.47
C LYS A 144 4.79 25.30 -38.76
N PHE A 145 6.08 25.40 -39.04
CA PHE A 145 6.71 24.89 -40.26
C PHE A 145 7.51 23.61 -40.05
N LYS A 146 7.22 22.85 -38.97
CA LYS A 146 7.99 21.66 -38.56
C LYS A 146 8.27 20.63 -39.67
N ARG A 147 7.32 20.42 -40.58
CA ARG A 147 7.46 19.47 -41.71
C ARG A 147 8.42 19.93 -42.81
N ASP A 148 8.73 21.22 -42.85
CA ASP A 148 9.61 21.80 -43.88
C ASP A 148 11.06 21.94 -43.39
N ILE A 149 11.32 21.68 -42.11
CA ILE A 149 12.65 21.81 -41.50
C ILE A 149 13.49 20.57 -41.82
N PRO A 150 14.71 20.73 -42.38
CA PRO A 150 15.62 19.61 -42.53
C PRO A 150 16.03 19.03 -41.17
N ILE A 151 15.76 17.75 -40.94
CA ILE A 151 16.01 17.09 -39.64
C ILE A 151 17.49 17.09 -39.25
N THR A 152 18.41 17.02 -40.21
CA THR A 152 19.85 17.06 -39.96
C THR A 152 20.33 18.43 -39.47
N LEU A 153 19.72 19.52 -39.93
CA LEU A 153 19.96 20.87 -39.37
C LEU A 153 19.41 20.98 -37.95
N LEU A 154 18.22 20.42 -37.71
CA LEU A 154 17.63 20.39 -36.37
C LEU A 154 18.46 19.55 -35.39
N LYS A 155 19.03 18.42 -35.84
CA LYS A 155 19.99 17.62 -35.07
C LYS A 155 21.25 18.42 -34.76
N ARG A 156 21.83 19.12 -35.75
CA ARG A 156 23.01 19.98 -35.53
C ARG A 156 22.73 21.09 -34.51
N LEU A 157 21.55 21.69 -34.56
CA LEU A 157 21.10 22.68 -33.58
C LEU A 157 20.99 22.07 -32.17
N ALA A 158 20.36 20.91 -32.03
CA ALA A 158 20.27 20.22 -30.75
C ALA A 158 21.64 19.75 -30.22
N SER A 159 22.54 19.30 -31.08
CA SER A 159 23.93 18.95 -30.70
C SER A 159 24.74 20.16 -30.26
N SER A 160 24.57 21.31 -30.91
CA SER A 160 25.18 22.58 -30.49
C SER A 160 24.69 22.98 -29.09
N MET A 161 23.38 22.88 -28.83
CA MET A 161 22.80 23.11 -27.51
C MET A 161 23.39 22.21 -26.42
N PHE A 162 23.62 20.94 -26.76
CA PHE A 162 24.18 19.96 -25.84
C PHE A 162 25.65 20.29 -25.46
N GLN A 163 26.47 20.62 -26.46
CA GLN A 163 27.91 20.84 -26.28
C GLN A 163 28.25 22.09 -25.43
N GLU A 164 27.35 23.08 -25.37
CA GLU A 164 27.63 24.34 -24.67
C GLU A 164 27.32 24.33 -23.17
N GLY A 165 26.74 23.24 -22.64
CA GLY A 165 26.70 22.95 -21.21
C GLY A 165 25.93 23.94 -20.31
N LYS A 166 25.29 25.00 -20.87
CA LYS A 166 24.60 26.05 -20.11
C LYS A 166 23.14 25.72 -19.77
N VAL A 167 22.85 24.51 -19.31
CA VAL A 167 21.55 24.22 -18.68
C VAL A 167 21.73 24.31 -17.17
N ASN A 168 21.74 25.56 -16.65
CA ASN A 168 21.60 25.78 -15.22
C ASN A 168 20.14 25.47 -14.84
N ILE A 169 19.92 24.29 -14.25
CA ILE A 169 18.57 23.82 -13.92
C ILE A 169 17.87 24.78 -12.93
N ASP A 170 18.63 25.54 -12.14
CA ASP A 170 18.09 26.36 -11.06
C ASP A 170 17.88 27.84 -11.43
N ALA A 171 18.26 28.26 -12.65
CA ALA A 171 18.10 29.63 -13.13
C ALA A 171 17.04 29.74 -14.24
N GLN A 172 15.86 30.25 -13.89
CA GLN A 172 14.74 30.64 -14.74
C GLN A 172 14.05 29.54 -15.60
N ALA A 173 12.82 29.23 -15.20
CA ALA A 173 11.80 28.42 -15.89
C ALA A 173 11.44 28.81 -17.34
N ARG A 174 12.05 29.86 -17.92
CA ARG A 174 11.76 30.33 -19.29
C ARG A 174 12.67 29.73 -20.37
N HIS A 175 13.94 29.40 -20.05
CA HIS A 175 14.87 28.76 -21.00
C HIS A 175 14.56 27.27 -21.17
N HIS A 176 14.15 26.60 -20.08
CA HIS A 176 13.79 25.18 -20.05
C HIS A 176 12.63 24.80 -20.98
N ARG A 177 11.65 25.70 -21.16
CA ARG A 177 10.54 25.48 -22.10
C ARG A 177 10.98 25.50 -23.56
N ARG A 178 12.10 26.16 -23.88
CA ARG A 178 12.55 26.41 -25.25
C ARG A 178 13.43 25.28 -25.78
N ASP A 179 14.28 24.70 -24.94
CA ASP A 179 15.10 23.55 -25.30
C ASP A 179 14.24 22.30 -25.52
N PHE A 180 13.19 22.14 -24.70
CA PHE A 180 12.18 21.09 -24.89
C PHE A 180 11.42 21.24 -26.22
N VAL A 181 11.23 22.47 -26.75
CA VAL A 181 10.59 22.66 -28.06
C VAL A 181 11.45 22.06 -29.17
N ILE A 182 12.78 22.24 -29.12
CA ILE A 182 13.67 21.67 -30.14
C ILE A 182 13.68 20.14 -30.08
N LEU A 183 13.74 19.56 -28.87
CA LEU A 183 13.66 18.10 -28.70
C LEU A 183 12.31 17.53 -29.13
N LYS A 184 11.22 18.23 -28.82
CA LYS A 184 9.88 17.86 -29.27
C LYS A 184 9.75 17.93 -30.80
N LEU A 185 10.36 18.93 -31.43
CA LEU A 185 10.38 19.02 -32.89
C LEU A 185 11.21 17.91 -33.53
N LEU A 186 12.30 17.49 -32.87
CA LEU A 186 13.07 16.32 -33.30
C LEU A 186 12.23 15.05 -33.21
N SER A 187 11.51 14.84 -32.11
CA SER A 187 10.71 13.62 -31.93
C SER A 187 9.45 13.55 -32.79
N GLU A 188 8.92 14.70 -33.21
CA GLU A 188 7.81 14.80 -34.17
C GLU A 188 8.27 14.68 -35.64
N SER A 189 9.55 14.39 -35.89
CA SER A 189 10.10 14.28 -37.24
C SER A 189 9.89 12.89 -37.84
N ASP A 190 9.88 12.83 -39.18
CA ASP A 190 9.57 11.62 -39.94
C ASP A 190 10.75 10.61 -40.03
N ASP A 191 11.95 10.95 -39.50
CA ASP A 191 13.14 10.08 -39.49
C ASP A 191 13.58 9.72 -38.05
N PRO A 192 13.14 8.56 -37.52
CA PRO A 192 13.46 8.13 -36.15
C PRO A 192 14.95 7.78 -35.95
N SER A 193 15.69 7.44 -37.02
CA SER A 193 17.09 6.99 -36.92
C SER A 193 18.03 8.13 -36.49
N VAL A 194 17.79 9.33 -37.03
CA VAL A 194 18.55 10.55 -36.70
C VAL A 194 18.29 10.99 -35.27
N VAL A 195 17.05 10.84 -34.80
CA VAL A 195 16.66 11.16 -33.42
C VAL A 195 17.30 10.18 -32.44
N CYS A 196 17.30 8.89 -32.76
CA CYS A 196 17.82 7.86 -31.85
C CYS A 196 19.35 7.90 -31.76
N SER A 197 20.04 8.13 -32.88
CA SER A 197 21.48 8.39 -32.85
C SER A 197 21.82 9.61 -31.99
N PHE A 198 21.04 10.69 -32.09
CA PHE A 198 21.22 11.87 -31.23
C PHE A 198 21.02 11.53 -29.74
N ILE A 199 19.95 10.80 -29.39
CA ILE A 199 19.69 10.40 -28.00
C ILE A 199 20.83 9.50 -27.48
N GLN A 200 21.27 8.50 -28.24
CA GLN A 200 22.37 7.61 -27.88
C GLN A 200 23.68 8.36 -27.65
N ASP A 201 24.09 9.23 -28.60
CA ASP A 201 25.30 10.03 -28.50
C ASP A 201 25.27 10.93 -27.25
N THR A 202 24.10 11.47 -26.94
CA THR A 202 23.90 12.35 -25.78
C THR A 202 23.94 11.57 -24.46
N LEU A 203 23.28 10.41 -24.40
CA LEU A 203 23.23 9.55 -23.21
C LEU A 203 24.58 8.91 -22.85
N LYS A 204 25.47 8.72 -23.83
CA LYS A 204 26.84 8.20 -23.60
C LYS A 204 27.75 9.18 -22.86
N THR A 205 27.32 10.43 -22.68
CA THR A 205 28.15 11.48 -22.08
C THR A 205 27.89 11.60 -20.55
N PRO A 206 28.85 11.24 -19.67
CA PRO A 206 28.62 11.14 -18.22
C PRO A 206 28.19 12.44 -17.51
N GLU A 207 28.70 13.59 -17.95
CA GLU A 207 28.41 14.91 -17.35
C GLU A 207 27.01 15.46 -17.68
N GLY A 208 26.23 14.72 -18.49
CA GLY A 208 24.94 15.15 -19.05
C GLY A 208 23.72 15.01 -18.13
N SER A 209 23.86 14.93 -16.80
CA SER A 209 22.74 14.57 -15.90
C SER A 209 21.44 15.42 -16.02
N SER A 210 21.57 16.66 -16.48
CA SER A 210 20.44 17.56 -16.82
C SER A 210 19.73 17.13 -18.10
N TRP A 211 20.51 16.78 -19.13
CA TRP A 211 20.04 16.27 -20.41
C TRP A 211 19.47 14.87 -20.30
N HIS A 212 20.05 14.00 -19.47
CA HIS A 212 19.48 12.67 -19.22
C HIS A 212 18.05 12.77 -18.71
N ARG A 213 17.73 13.73 -17.83
CA ARG A 213 16.36 13.96 -17.33
C ARG A 213 15.40 14.45 -18.41
N LEU A 214 15.88 15.28 -19.32
CA LEU A 214 15.07 15.83 -20.42
C LEU A 214 14.79 14.77 -21.50
N LEU A 215 15.81 13.97 -21.83
CA LEU A 215 15.74 12.90 -22.84
C LEU A 215 15.01 11.66 -22.35
N LEU A 216 15.26 11.25 -21.11
CA LEU A 216 14.52 10.17 -20.44
C LEU A 216 13.24 10.73 -19.80
N SER A 217 12.43 11.45 -20.60
CA SER A 217 11.12 11.93 -20.18
C SER A 217 10.04 11.07 -20.82
N ALA A 218 9.04 10.66 -20.04
CA ALA A 218 7.95 9.81 -20.52
C ALA A 218 7.24 10.43 -21.75
N GLY A 219 7.12 11.75 -21.80
CA GLY A 219 6.52 12.46 -22.94
C GLY A 219 7.33 12.32 -24.24
N LEU A 220 8.66 12.42 -24.17
CA LEU A 220 9.52 12.25 -25.35
C LEU A 220 9.52 10.79 -25.82
N LEU A 221 9.70 9.85 -24.89
CA LEU A 221 9.73 8.42 -25.22
C LEU A 221 8.41 7.93 -25.82
N ARG A 222 7.27 8.43 -25.34
CA ARG A 222 5.93 8.14 -25.92
C ARG A 222 5.76 8.64 -27.35
N SER A 223 6.53 9.65 -27.78
CA SER A 223 6.45 10.16 -29.15
C SER A 223 7.28 9.37 -30.16
N LEU A 224 8.12 8.44 -29.70
CA LEU A 224 9.02 7.64 -30.54
C LEU A 224 8.45 6.23 -30.80
N PRO A 225 8.86 5.54 -31.89
CA PRO A 225 8.47 4.16 -32.14
C PRO A 225 8.94 3.21 -31.02
N PRO A 226 8.09 2.28 -30.52
CA PRO A 226 8.41 1.40 -29.39
C PRO A 226 9.71 0.59 -29.55
N CYS A 227 9.93 -0.02 -30.72
CA CYS A 227 11.14 -0.83 -30.97
C CYS A 227 12.41 0.03 -30.80
N THR A 228 12.38 1.25 -31.31
CA THR A 228 13.54 2.13 -31.26
C THR A 228 13.80 2.66 -29.84
N VAL A 229 12.75 2.88 -29.05
CA VAL A 229 12.91 3.22 -27.63
C VAL A 229 13.55 2.07 -26.85
N GLN A 230 13.12 0.84 -27.10
CA GLN A 230 13.70 -0.34 -26.45
C GLN A 230 15.20 -0.48 -26.77
N ASP A 231 15.60 -0.31 -28.03
CA ASP A 231 17.01 -0.35 -28.43
C ASP A 231 17.84 0.72 -27.71
N VAL A 232 17.33 1.95 -27.66
CA VAL A 232 18.01 3.08 -26.98
C VAL A 232 18.16 2.83 -25.48
N LEU A 233 17.09 2.35 -24.81
CA LEU A 233 17.13 2.05 -23.38
C LEU A 233 18.05 0.88 -23.06
N LEU A 234 18.06 -0.15 -23.92
CA LEU A 234 18.92 -1.33 -23.78
C LEU A 234 20.38 -0.97 -23.96
N GLU A 235 20.72 -0.22 -25.01
CA GLU A 235 22.08 0.25 -25.25
C GLU A 235 22.55 1.15 -24.10
N PHE A 236 21.70 2.07 -23.63
CA PHE A 236 22.04 2.91 -22.50
C PHE A 236 22.32 2.08 -21.23
N ALA A 237 21.46 1.14 -20.87
CA ALA A 237 21.72 0.26 -19.74
C ALA A 237 22.98 -0.59 -19.93
N THR A 238 23.26 -1.05 -21.15
CA THR A 238 24.48 -1.80 -21.49
C THR A 238 25.73 -0.93 -21.35
N THR A 239 25.67 0.36 -21.69
CA THR A 239 26.79 1.29 -21.44
C THR A 239 27.01 1.58 -19.96
N LEU A 240 25.94 1.55 -19.15
CA LEU A 240 26.04 1.77 -17.69
C LEU A 240 26.56 0.54 -16.94
N PHE A 241 26.13 -0.66 -17.34
CA PHE A 241 26.31 -1.89 -16.56
C PHE A 241 27.17 -2.96 -17.25
N GLY A 242 27.45 -2.83 -18.55
CA GLY A 242 28.14 -3.83 -19.38
C GLY A 242 27.19 -4.78 -20.10
N THR A 243 27.74 -5.62 -20.99
CA THR A 243 27.03 -6.75 -21.63
C THR A 243 27.00 -7.98 -20.73
N ASP A 244 25.98 -8.83 -20.87
CA ASP A 244 25.81 -10.06 -20.07
C ASP A 244 26.80 -11.21 -20.41
N GLU A 245 27.63 -11.09 -21.45
CA GLU A 245 28.63 -12.11 -21.76
C GLU A 245 29.96 -11.91 -21.00
N PRO A 246 30.45 -12.92 -20.25
CA PRO A 246 31.84 -12.96 -19.85
C PRO A 246 32.70 -13.29 -21.08
N ASP A 247 33.28 -12.26 -21.68
CA ASP A 247 34.16 -12.39 -22.85
C ASP A 247 35.38 -13.29 -22.49
N PRO A 248 35.51 -14.52 -23.03
CA PRO A 248 36.53 -15.48 -22.58
C PRO A 248 37.96 -15.17 -23.09
N GLY A 249 38.19 -13.99 -23.68
CA GLY A 249 39.39 -13.73 -24.49
C GLY A 249 40.17 -12.46 -24.19
N VAL A 250 39.66 -11.49 -23.44
CA VAL A 250 40.34 -10.19 -23.29
C VAL A 250 40.97 -10.05 -21.91
N GLN A 251 42.16 -10.62 -21.75
CA GLN A 251 43.12 -10.15 -20.76
C GLN A 251 43.54 -8.72 -21.12
N THR A 252 42.80 -7.71 -20.64
CA THR A 252 43.35 -6.36 -20.56
C THR A 252 43.47 -5.95 -19.10
N ALA A 253 44.73 -5.87 -18.68
CA ALA A 253 45.20 -5.27 -17.45
C ALA A 253 44.92 -3.74 -17.43
N SER A 254 43.65 -3.35 -17.47
CA SER A 254 43.23 -1.97 -17.23
C SER A 254 42.08 -1.97 -16.22
N ASN A 255 42.35 -1.34 -15.08
CA ASN A 255 41.48 -1.20 -13.91
C ASN A 255 39.98 -1.03 -14.28
N PRO A 256 39.07 -1.97 -13.92
CA PRO A 256 37.66 -1.93 -14.33
C PRO A 256 36.86 -0.76 -13.73
N GLU A 257 37.41 -0.06 -12.73
CA GLU A 257 36.81 1.16 -12.16
C GLU A 257 37.02 2.41 -13.03
N ALA A 258 37.99 2.41 -13.95
CA ALA A 258 38.38 3.61 -14.70
C ALA A 258 37.55 3.87 -15.98
N ARG A 259 36.61 2.98 -16.35
CA ARG A 259 35.85 3.08 -17.62
C ARG A 259 34.35 3.24 -17.48
N ARG A 260 33.79 3.24 -16.27
CA ARG A 260 32.35 3.42 -16.11
C ARG A 260 32.03 4.92 -16.14
N PRO A 261 31.19 5.40 -17.09
CA PRO A 261 30.75 6.80 -17.06
C PRO A 261 30.08 7.07 -15.70
N HIS A 262 30.60 8.05 -14.95
CA HIS A 262 30.02 8.45 -13.66
C HIS A 262 28.65 9.11 -13.87
N VAL A 263 27.61 8.28 -13.98
CA VAL A 263 26.23 8.75 -14.09
C VAL A 263 25.62 8.91 -12.70
N LYS A 264 24.92 10.02 -12.47
CA LYS A 264 24.26 10.30 -11.19
C LYS A 264 23.23 9.21 -10.87
N VAL A 265 23.20 8.79 -9.61
CA VAL A 265 22.23 7.84 -9.04
C VAL A 265 20.79 8.21 -9.41
N THR A 266 20.46 9.50 -9.40
CA THR A 266 19.14 10.02 -9.75
C THR A 266 18.72 9.66 -11.18
N THR A 267 19.67 9.58 -12.13
CA THR A 267 19.40 9.21 -13.52
C THR A 267 19.05 7.73 -13.63
N VAL A 268 19.80 6.88 -12.92
CA VAL A 268 19.54 5.43 -12.92
C VAL A 268 18.22 5.11 -12.20
N LYS A 269 17.93 5.82 -11.10
CA LYS A 269 16.64 5.73 -10.40
C LYS A 269 15.47 6.11 -11.32
N MET A 270 15.61 7.21 -12.06
CA MET A 270 14.61 7.66 -13.02
C MET A 270 14.41 6.63 -14.14
N LEU A 271 15.48 6.01 -14.64
CA LEU A 271 15.37 4.92 -15.64
C LEU A 271 14.52 3.76 -15.11
N ALA A 272 14.73 3.33 -13.86
CA ALA A 272 13.90 2.29 -13.25
C ALA A 272 12.42 2.70 -13.17
N GLN A 273 12.14 3.93 -12.73
CA GLN A 273 10.76 4.47 -12.62
C GLN A 273 10.06 4.60 -13.97
N LEU A 274 10.79 4.91 -15.05
CA LEU A 274 10.22 5.01 -16.40
C LEU A 274 9.76 3.66 -16.97
N LEU A 275 10.24 2.54 -16.42
CA LEU A 275 9.87 1.19 -16.87
C LEU A 275 8.59 0.67 -16.20
N GLN A 276 8.11 1.35 -15.15
CA GLN A 276 6.91 0.99 -14.38
C GLN A 276 5.61 1.05 -15.21
N ASP A 277 5.40 2.15 -15.95
CA ASP A 277 4.25 2.38 -16.84
C ASP A 277 4.75 2.85 -18.20
N ALA A 278 5.34 1.91 -18.94
CA ALA A 278 6.03 2.15 -20.19
C ALA A 278 5.16 1.68 -21.38
N PRO A 279 4.24 2.51 -21.93
CA PRO A 279 3.46 2.13 -23.12
C PRO A 279 4.32 1.92 -24.38
N TYR A 280 5.57 2.34 -24.35
CA TYR A 280 6.57 2.17 -25.40
C TYR A 280 7.44 0.91 -25.22
N ALA A 281 7.27 0.14 -24.14
CA ALA A 281 8.02 -1.08 -23.87
C ALA A 281 7.07 -2.25 -23.60
N SER A 282 7.44 -3.47 -24.00
CA SER A 282 6.69 -4.65 -23.56
C SER A 282 6.96 -4.91 -22.08
N PRO A 283 5.97 -5.41 -21.30
CA PRO A 283 6.19 -5.75 -19.89
C PRO A 283 7.38 -6.69 -19.67
N GLY A 284 7.58 -7.68 -20.54
CA GLY A 284 8.73 -8.59 -20.50
C GLY A 284 10.08 -7.88 -20.71
N PHE A 285 10.16 -6.92 -21.63
CA PHE A 285 11.36 -6.10 -21.81
C PHE A 285 11.66 -5.26 -20.57
N SER A 286 10.64 -4.63 -19.98
CA SER A 286 10.79 -3.84 -18.76
C SER A 286 11.31 -4.69 -17.60
N VAL A 287 10.78 -5.89 -17.40
CA VAL A 287 11.22 -6.82 -16.34
C VAL A 287 12.69 -7.23 -16.52
N GLU A 288 13.10 -7.57 -17.74
CA GLU A 288 14.49 -7.95 -18.02
C GLU A 288 15.45 -6.77 -17.80
N LEU A 289 15.09 -5.58 -18.27
CA LEU A 289 15.91 -4.39 -18.10
C LEU A 289 16.01 -3.96 -16.62
N LEU A 290 14.93 -4.07 -15.85
CA LEU A 290 14.93 -3.87 -14.39
C LEU A 290 15.83 -4.89 -13.68
N GLY A 291 15.85 -6.15 -14.15
CA GLY A 291 16.78 -7.17 -13.68
C GLY A 291 18.25 -6.78 -13.90
N ARG A 292 18.58 -6.25 -15.08
CA ARG A 292 19.93 -5.72 -15.38
C ARG A 292 20.31 -4.55 -14.49
N ILE A 293 19.38 -3.62 -14.22
CA ILE A 293 19.60 -2.49 -13.31
C ILE A 293 19.88 -2.99 -11.87
N LEU A 294 19.11 -3.98 -11.39
CA LEU A 294 19.27 -4.57 -10.06
C LEU A 294 20.59 -5.32 -9.91
N ARG A 295 21.11 -5.94 -10.97
CA ARG A 295 22.41 -6.61 -10.98
C ARG A 295 23.57 -5.60 -11.04
N GLY A 296 23.45 -4.58 -11.88
CA GLY A 296 24.54 -3.65 -12.19
C GLY A 296 24.72 -2.51 -11.19
N SER A 297 23.64 -2.07 -10.54
CA SER A 297 23.67 -1.02 -9.53
C SER A 297 24.04 -1.58 -8.15
N LYS A 298 24.74 -0.78 -7.35
CA LYS A 298 24.93 -1.04 -5.91
C LYS A 298 24.12 -0.06 -5.05
N HIS A 299 23.52 0.95 -5.66
CA HIS A 299 22.89 2.05 -4.93
C HIS A 299 21.47 1.71 -4.51
N ILE A 300 21.16 1.91 -3.23
CA ILE A 300 19.91 1.49 -2.64
C ILE A 300 18.66 2.11 -3.26
N ASP A 301 18.64 3.42 -3.49
CA ASP A 301 17.47 4.09 -4.08
C ASP A 301 17.13 3.59 -5.47
N VAL A 302 18.13 3.07 -6.20
CA VAL A 302 17.95 2.45 -7.52
C VAL A 302 17.31 1.07 -7.34
N HIS A 303 17.77 0.27 -6.38
CA HIS A 303 17.15 -1.02 -6.07
C HIS A 303 15.70 -0.86 -5.61
N ALA A 304 15.43 0.06 -4.67
CA ALA A 304 14.09 0.29 -4.17
C ALA A 304 13.14 0.73 -5.30
N ALA A 305 13.58 1.64 -6.17
CA ALA A 305 12.79 2.05 -7.35
C ALA A 305 12.56 0.89 -8.33
N ALA A 306 13.60 0.10 -8.64
CA ALA A 306 13.48 -1.01 -9.59
C ALA A 306 12.59 -2.14 -9.06
N LEU A 307 12.70 -2.48 -7.76
CA LEU A 307 11.79 -3.44 -7.12
C LEU A 307 10.35 -2.93 -7.11
N ALA A 308 10.12 -1.63 -6.89
CA ALA A 308 8.77 -1.04 -6.92
C ALA A 308 8.16 -1.18 -8.31
N SER A 309 8.93 -0.83 -9.34
CA SER A 309 8.50 -1.00 -10.73
C SER A 309 8.22 -2.46 -11.09
N LEU A 310 9.00 -3.43 -10.61
CA LEU A 310 8.72 -4.85 -10.80
C LEU A 310 7.39 -5.28 -10.16
N VAL A 311 7.13 -4.86 -8.92
CA VAL A 311 5.86 -5.15 -8.23
C VAL A 311 4.69 -4.58 -9.00
N ASP A 312 4.75 -3.32 -9.42
CA ASP A 312 3.64 -2.68 -10.12
C ASP A 312 3.38 -3.34 -11.49
N ILE A 313 4.42 -3.73 -12.23
CA ILE A 313 4.28 -4.48 -13.48
C ILE A 313 3.63 -5.84 -13.21
N GLY A 314 4.07 -6.57 -12.18
CA GLY A 314 3.51 -7.88 -11.87
C GLY A 314 2.10 -7.84 -11.29
N LEU A 315 1.70 -6.74 -10.63
CA LEU A 315 0.31 -6.52 -10.19
C LEU A 315 -0.62 -6.10 -11.34
N ALA A 316 -0.08 -5.49 -12.40
CA ALA A 316 -0.84 -5.03 -13.56
C ALA A 316 -0.89 -6.03 -14.73
N THR A 317 0.02 -7.01 -14.77
CA THR A 317 0.11 -7.98 -15.87
C THR A 317 -0.94 -9.09 -15.76
N GLU A 318 -1.55 -9.43 -16.89
CA GLU A 318 -2.40 -10.63 -17.05
C GLU A 318 -1.63 -11.80 -17.67
N CYS A 319 -0.35 -11.61 -18.02
CA CYS A 319 0.48 -12.62 -18.67
C CYS A 319 1.31 -13.40 -17.64
N ASP A 320 1.04 -14.70 -17.50
CA ASP A 320 1.70 -15.60 -16.56
C ASP A 320 3.22 -15.61 -16.70
N ASN A 321 3.76 -15.71 -17.93
CA ASN A 321 5.21 -15.71 -18.16
C ASN A 321 5.92 -14.45 -17.62
N VAL A 322 5.26 -13.29 -17.70
CA VAL A 322 5.80 -12.04 -17.16
C VAL A 322 5.65 -12.01 -15.64
N GLY A 323 4.52 -12.49 -15.12
CA GLY A 323 4.30 -12.68 -13.68
C GLY A 323 5.37 -13.56 -13.04
N ASP A 324 5.62 -14.74 -13.60
CA ASP A 324 6.64 -15.69 -13.14
C ASP A 324 8.04 -15.08 -13.15
N SER A 325 8.38 -14.32 -14.21
CA SER A 325 9.67 -13.62 -14.29
C SER A 325 9.80 -12.53 -13.22
N VAL A 326 8.72 -11.78 -12.94
CA VAL A 326 8.68 -10.80 -11.84
C VAL A 326 8.92 -11.51 -10.50
N ILE A 327 8.20 -12.60 -10.23
CA ILE A 327 8.33 -13.38 -9.00
C ILE A 327 9.75 -13.92 -8.84
N GLU A 328 10.35 -14.49 -9.89
CA GLU A 328 11.74 -14.96 -9.90
C GLU A 328 12.74 -13.84 -9.54
N LYS A 329 12.59 -12.66 -10.14
CA LYS A 329 13.46 -11.50 -9.88
C LYS A 329 13.26 -10.96 -8.47
N LEU A 330 12.03 -10.95 -7.95
CA LEU A 330 11.75 -10.57 -6.55
C LEU A 330 12.38 -11.56 -5.56
N ARG A 331 12.31 -12.88 -5.82
CA ARG A 331 13.05 -13.88 -5.03
C ARG A 331 14.54 -13.60 -5.03
N GLN A 332 15.12 -13.33 -6.20
CA GLN A 332 16.56 -13.13 -6.35
C GLN A 332 17.06 -11.86 -5.64
N TYR A 333 16.32 -10.74 -5.73
CA TYR A 333 16.83 -9.43 -5.32
C TYR A 333 16.13 -8.80 -4.11
N ALA A 334 14.86 -9.14 -3.83
CA ALA A 334 14.10 -8.59 -2.71
C ALA A 334 14.26 -9.43 -1.43
N VAL A 335 14.15 -10.77 -1.53
CA VAL A 335 14.22 -11.68 -0.37
C VAL A 335 15.51 -11.51 0.45
N PRO A 336 16.73 -11.51 -0.14
CA PRO A 336 17.95 -11.34 0.65
C PRO A 336 18.08 -9.99 1.35
N ARG A 337 17.39 -8.96 0.83
CA ARG A 337 17.38 -7.61 1.43
C ARG A 337 16.38 -7.54 2.57
N ALA A 338 15.14 -7.99 2.32
CA ALA A 338 14.05 -7.98 3.29
C ALA A 338 14.30 -8.91 4.48
N SER A 339 15.08 -9.98 4.30
CA SER A 339 15.49 -10.88 5.38
C SER A 339 16.61 -10.33 6.25
N SER A 340 17.31 -9.29 5.80
CA SER A 340 18.48 -8.77 6.50
C SER A 340 18.10 -7.97 7.75
N VAL A 341 19.02 -7.91 8.71
CA VAL A 341 18.95 -7.05 9.92
C VAL A 341 18.71 -5.58 9.55
N HIS A 342 19.31 -5.17 8.43
CA HIS A 342 19.17 -3.82 7.87
C HIS A 342 19.21 -3.90 6.35
N GLU A 343 18.08 -3.62 5.68
CA GLU A 343 17.95 -3.77 4.20
C GLU A 343 19.01 -2.99 3.39
N PHE A 344 19.47 -1.88 3.96
CA PHE A 344 20.47 -1.00 3.33
C PHE A 344 21.92 -1.39 3.59
N ARG A 345 22.17 -2.20 4.62
CA ARG A 345 23.51 -2.61 5.05
C ARG A 345 23.50 -4.11 5.31
N ALA A 346 23.07 -4.86 4.30
CA ALA A 346 23.00 -6.30 4.42
C ALA A 346 24.39 -6.87 4.72
N LEU A 347 24.50 -7.57 5.85
CA LEU A 347 25.75 -8.18 6.30
C LEU A 347 26.09 -9.38 5.41
N ARG A 348 27.35 -9.47 4.99
CA ARG A 348 27.89 -10.67 4.34
C ARG A 348 28.19 -11.74 5.38
N GLU A 349 28.30 -12.98 4.94
CA GLU A 349 28.59 -14.12 5.83
C GLU A 349 29.89 -13.93 6.62
N GLU A 350 30.92 -13.36 6.01
CA GLU A 350 32.18 -13.03 6.67
C GLU A 350 32.00 -12.03 7.84
N GLN A 351 31.10 -11.06 7.68
CA GLN A 351 30.80 -10.06 8.70
C GLN A 351 29.97 -10.66 9.83
N TRP A 352 29.09 -11.62 9.52
CA TRP A 352 28.38 -12.38 10.53
C TRP A 352 29.30 -13.26 11.37
N GLN A 353 30.23 -13.98 10.74
CA GLN A 353 31.23 -14.79 11.45
C GLN A 353 32.11 -13.92 12.35
N GLU A 354 32.44 -12.69 11.92
CA GLU A 354 33.15 -11.73 12.76
C GLU A 354 32.30 -11.25 13.94
N ALA A 355 31.02 -10.95 13.72
CA ALA A 355 30.08 -10.55 14.78
C ALA A 355 29.93 -11.66 15.84
N GLU A 356 29.84 -12.92 15.42
CA GLU A 356 29.77 -14.09 16.29
C GLU A 356 31.06 -14.29 17.11
N ARG A 357 32.23 -14.10 16.48
CA ARG A 357 33.54 -14.24 17.16
C ARG A 357 33.84 -13.09 18.12
N SER A 358 33.49 -11.86 17.74
CA SER A 358 33.78 -10.64 18.51
C SER A 358 32.70 -10.30 19.54
N GLY A 359 31.50 -10.90 19.44
CA GLY A 359 30.32 -10.49 20.19
C GLY A 359 29.78 -9.12 19.78
N ALA A 360 30.21 -8.58 18.63
CA ALA A 360 29.76 -7.29 18.13
C ALA A 360 28.34 -7.41 17.53
N VAL A 361 27.33 -7.09 18.34
CA VAL A 361 25.92 -7.11 17.91
C VAL A 361 25.69 -6.16 16.73
N PRO A 362 25.19 -6.65 15.59
CA PRO A 362 24.92 -5.79 14.44
C PRO A 362 23.77 -4.80 14.68
N GLU A 363 23.86 -3.64 14.03
CA GLU A 363 22.85 -2.57 14.13
C GLU A 363 21.53 -2.97 13.44
N ILE A 364 20.42 -2.87 14.18
CA ILE A 364 19.07 -3.10 13.66
C ILE A 364 18.51 -1.84 12.99
N TRP A 365 17.63 -2.00 12.01
CA TRP A 365 16.81 -0.88 11.54
C TRP A 365 15.99 -0.34 12.72
N ASP A 366 16.27 0.90 13.16
CA ASP A 366 15.60 1.53 14.31
C ASP A 366 14.67 2.66 13.85
N SER A 367 13.67 2.30 13.04
CA SER A 367 12.57 3.19 12.66
C SER A 367 11.21 2.54 12.93
N MET A 368 10.23 3.38 13.24
CA MET A 368 8.81 3.02 13.36
C MET A 368 8.20 2.67 11.99
N GLU A 369 8.81 3.15 10.90
CA GLU A 369 8.42 2.81 9.54
C GLU A 369 9.06 1.49 9.10
N ASP A 370 8.27 0.68 8.40
CA ASP A 370 8.77 -0.55 7.79
C ASP A 370 9.88 -0.22 6.78
N PRO A 371 10.96 -1.01 6.76
CA PRO A 371 11.99 -0.88 5.73
C PRO A 371 11.39 -0.91 4.31
N PRO A 372 11.95 -0.19 3.32
CA PRO A 372 11.30 -0.01 2.02
C PRO A 372 10.98 -1.30 1.27
N VAL A 373 11.86 -2.30 1.31
CA VAL A 373 11.66 -3.58 0.60
C VAL A 373 10.60 -4.42 1.30
N VAL A 374 10.63 -4.52 2.63
CA VAL A 374 9.56 -5.15 3.44
C VAL A 374 8.23 -4.45 3.20
N SER A 375 8.17 -3.12 3.27
CA SER A 375 6.96 -2.33 3.03
C SER A 375 6.38 -2.60 1.64
N LEU A 376 7.26 -2.71 0.63
CA LEU A 376 6.90 -3.01 -0.75
C LEU A 376 6.38 -4.44 -0.92
N LEU A 377 7.05 -5.44 -0.33
CA LEU A 377 6.57 -6.83 -0.38
C LEU A 377 5.24 -6.99 0.38
N THR A 378 5.06 -6.32 1.51
CA THR A 378 3.79 -6.29 2.25
C THR A 378 2.68 -5.65 1.40
N LYS A 379 2.96 -4.55 0.71
CA LYS A 379 1.99 -3.93 -0.23
C LYS A 379 1.65 -4.87 -1.38
N ALA A 380 2.64 -5.54 -1.97
CA ALA A 380 2.42 -6.49 -3.06
C ALA A 380 1.55 -7.67 -2.61
N ALA A 381 1.90 -8.28 -1.47
CA ALA A 381 1.14 -9.35 -0.84
C ALA A 381 -0.31 -8.93 -0.53
N LYS A 382 -0.50 -7.70 -0.04
CA LYS A 382 -1.83 -7.10 0.20
C LYS A 382 -2.58 -6.78 -1.09
N ALA A 383 -1.93 -6.40 -2.16
CA ALA A 383 -2.60 -5.90 -3.37
C ALA A 383 -3.12 -7.02 -4.27
N PHE A 384 -2.50 -8.20 -4.23
CA PHE A 384 -2.89 -9.32 -5.08
C PHE A 384 -4.35 -9.73 -4.83
N LYS A 385 -5.12 -9.82 -5.91
CA LYS A 385 -6.51 -10.30 -5.90
C LYS A 385 -6.48 -11.81 -6.08
N THR A 386 -7.19 -12.55 -5.24
CA THR A 386 -7.40 -14.01 -5.30
C THR A 386 -8.15 -14.50 -6.56
N GLN A 387 -8.25 -13.69 -7.62
CA GLN A 387 -9.14 -13.91 -8.77
C GLN A 387 -8.54 -14.72 -9.93
N HIS A 388 -7.30 -15.21 -9.82
CA HIS A 388 -6.80 -16.24 -10.74
C HIS A 388 -6.71 -17.59 -10.03
N ASP A 389 -7.68 -18.44 -10.36
CA ASP A 389 -7.83 -19.81 -9.91
C ASP A 389 -6.55 -20.64 -10.17
N SER A 390 -6.25 -21.53 -9.21
CA SER A 390 -5.40 -22.74 -9.31
C SER A 390 -3.89 -22.63 -9.08
N GLY A 391 -3.28 -21.44 -9.11
CA GLY A 391 -1.86 -21.23 -8.79
C GLY A 391 -1.71 -20.26 -7.64
N GLY A 392 -0.96 -20.63 -6.59
CA GLY A 392 -0.79 -19.81 -5.38
C GLY A 392 -0.38 -18.35 -5.65
N ASN A 393 -0.59 -17.48 -4.65
CA ASN A 393 -0.21 -16.07 -4.73
C ASN A 393 1.32 -15.93 -4.70
N GLY A 394 1.96 -15.92 -5.87
CA GLY A 394 3.42 -15.87 -5.99
C GLY A 394 4.05 -14.69 -5.25
N PHE A 395 3.41 -13.53 -5.19
CA PHE A 395 3.91 -12.39 -4.40
C PHE A 395 3.94 -12.67 -2.90
N MET A 396 2.93 -13.39 -2.42
CA MET A 396 2.85 -13.80 -1.04
C MET A 396 3.86 -14.90 -0.72
N ASP A 397 4.11 -15.84 -1.64
CA ASP A 397 5.16 -16.84 -1.46
C ASP A 397 6.52 -16.16 -1.27
N VAL A 398 6.85 -15.17 -2.11
CA VAL A 398 8.07 -14.36 -1.94
C VAL A 398 8.09 -13.61 -0.61
N PHE A 399 6.97 -13.04 -0.19
CA PHE A 399 6.86 -12.38 1.11
C PHE A 399 7.11 -13.36 2.26
N MET A 400 6.53 -14.55 2.22
CA MET A 400 6.71 -15.58 3.23
C MET A 400 8.15 -16.11 3.28
N GLU A 401 8.77 -16.34 2.11
CA GLU A 401 10.19 -16.69 2.01
C GLU A 401 11.06 -15.61 2.69
N ALA A 402 10.77 -14.32 2.46
CA ALA A 402 11.47 -13.22 3.11
C ALA A 402 11.27 -13.20 4.63
N MET A 403 10.06 -13.44 5.13
CA MET A 403 9.77 -13.47 6.56
C MET A 403 10.43 -14.67 7.27
N GLN A 404 10.41 -15.85 6.66
CA GLN A 404 11.09 -17.03 7.21
C GLN A 404 12.61 -16.83 7.25
N ALA A 405 13.19 -16.32 6.16
CA ALA A 405 14.61 -15.98 6.13
C ALA A 405 14.96 -14.89 7.16
N SER A 406 14.11 -13.88 7.35
CA SER A 406 14.26 -12.86 8.40
C SER A 406 14.27 -13.47 9.80
N GLY A 407 13.40 -14.45 10.06
CA GLY A 407 13.35 -15.17 11.33
C GLY A 407 14.65 -15.90 11.67
N ASN A 408 15.27 -16.53 10.67
CA ASN A 408 16.56 -17.19 10.84
C ASN A 408 17.69 -16.19 11.12
N VAL A 409 17.70 -15.06 10.41
CA VAL A 409 18.69 -13.99 10.63
C VAL A 409 18.52 -13.34 12.00
N HIS A 410 17.29 -13.16 12.47
CA HIS A 410 17.01 -12.64 13.81
C HIS A 410 17.42 -13.63 14.90
N LEU A 411 17.23 -14.93 14.70
CA LEU A 411 17.71 -15.95 15.63
C LEU A 411 19.23 -15.86 15.83
N ARG A 412 19.97 -15.78 14.73
CA ARG A 412 21.43 -15.53 14.74
C ARG A 412 21.80 -14.25 15.49
N TRP A 413 21.05 -13.17 15.26
CA TRP A 413 21.26 -11.90 15.94
C TRP A 413 21.03 -12.02 17.47
N MET A 414 19.97 -12.72 17.87
CA MET A 414 19.65 -12.95 19.29
C MET A 414 20.71 -13.79 19.99
N GLU A 415 21.28 -14.80 19.33
CA GLU A 415 22.38 -15.60 19.87
C GLU A 415 23.62 -14.73 20.17
N VAL A 416 24.03 -13.88 19.22
CA VAL A 416 25.13 -12.92 19.42
C VAL A 416 24.81 -11.92 20.54
N PHE A 417 23.57 -11.44 20.60
CA PHE A 417 23.11 -10.52 21.64
C PHE A 417 23.15 -11.16 23.03
N MET A 418 22.64 -12.39 23.18
CA MET A 418 22.65 -13.10 24.46
C MET A 418 24.07 -13.42 24.92
N ALA A 419 24.92 -13.91 24.01
CA ALA A 419 26.32 -14.21 24.29
C ALA A 419 27.07 -12.98 24.80
N LYS A 420 26.85 -11.81 24.17
CA LYS A 420 27.43 -10.53 24.62
C LYS A 420 27.02 -10.14 26.05
N HIS A 421 25.80 -10.50 26.47
CA HIS A 421 25.26 -10.16 27.79
C HIS A 421 25.41 -11.29 28.83
N GLY A 422 26.14 -12.37 28.49
CA GLY A 422 26.45 -13.46 29.41
C GLY A 422 25.29 -14.43 29.68
N TYR A 423 24.28 -14.45 28.80
CA TYR A 423 23.19 -15.43 28.86
C TYR A 423 23.54 -16.66 28.01
N ALA A 424 23.30 -17.85 28.56
CA ALA A 424 23.44 -19.13 27.86
C ALA A 424 22.12 -19.90 27.95
N LEU A 425 21.69 -20.47 26.82
CA LEU A 425 20.53 -21.36 26.76
C LEU A 425 20.87 -22.71 27.40
N GLY A 426 19.91 -23.33 28.10
CA GLY A 426 20.03 -24.73 28.55
C GLY A 426 20.05 -25.72 27.37
N GLU A 427 20.49 -26.96 27.59
CA GLU A 427 20.59 -28.01 26.54
C GLU A 427 19.27 -28.28 25.80
N ASP A 428 18.12 -28.04 26.46
CA ASP A 428 16.78 -28.23 25.91
C ASP A 428 16.07 -26.92 25.49
N GLU A 429 16.71 -25.75 25.69
CA GLU A 429 16.09 -24.44 25.41
C GLU A 429 16.49 -23.94 24.02
N ARG A 430 15.49 -23.62 23.18
CA ARG A 430 15.70 -23.03 21.85
C ARG A 430 14.98 -21.71 21.73
N LEU A 431 15.65 -20.73 21.12
CA LEU A 431 15.00 -19.48 20.75
C LEU A 431 14.06 -19.68 19.54
N PRO A 432 12.88 -19.04 19.54
CA PRO A 432 12.00 -19.06 18.38
C PRO A 432 12.56 -18.20 17.24
N ALA A 433 12.46 -18.69 16.00
CA ALA A 433 12.83 -17.94 14.80
C ALA A 433 11.72 -16.93 14.43
N VAL A 434 11.79 -15.74 15.02
CA VAL A 434 10.81 -14.66 14.82
C VAL A 434 11.38 -13.62 13.86
N PRO A 435 10.67 -13.18 12.79
CA PRO A 435 11.19 -12.12 11.91
C PRO A 435 11.32 -10.79 12.65
N PHE A 436 12.30 -9.96 12.24
CA PHE A 436 12.51 -8.62 12.85
C PHE A 436 11.27 -7.71 12.77
N ARG A 437 10.39 -7.92 11.77
CA ARG A 437 9.23 -7.06 11.48
C ARG A 437 7.92 -7.84 11.54
N VAL A 438 7.57 -8.30 12.74
CA VAL A 438 6.31 -9.04 13.01
C VAL A 438 5.05 -8.24 12.58
N LYS A 439 5.10 -6.91 12.63
CA LYS A 439 4.01 -6.05 12.14
C LYS A 439 3.71 -6.26 10.66
N ALA A 440 4.74 -6.38 9.82
CA ALA A 440 4.59 -6.61 8.38
C ALA A 440 3.88 -7.94 8.09
N LEU A 441 4.16 -8.97 8.90
CA LEU A 441 3.51 -10.27 8.84
C LEU A 441 2.01 -10.17 9.20
N ASN A 442 1.66 -9.45 10.27
CA ASN A 442 0.26 -9.18 10.65
C ASN A 442 -0.50 -8.47 9.54
N ASP A 443 0.13 -7.44 8.98
CA ASP A 443 -0.43 -6.59 7.95
C ASP A 443 -0.82 -7.39 6.68
N ALA A 444 -0.01 -8.37 6.27
CA ALA A 444 -0.29 -9.21 5.11
C ALA A 444 -1.28 -10.37 5.38
N MET A 445 -1.52 -10.70 6.67
CA MET A 445 -2.22 -11.91 7.11
C MET A 445 -3.69 -12.05 6.69
N PRO A 446 -4.53 -10.98 6.69
CA PRO A 446 -5.95 -11.12 6.41
C PRO A 446 -6.26 -11.84 5.09
N LYS A 447 -5.35 -11.79 4.10
CA LYS A 447 -5.51 -12.39 2.76
C LYS A 447 -4.97 -13.82 2.60
N PHE A 448 -4.36 -14.41 3.63
CA PHE A 448 -3.62 -15.67 3.54
C PHE A 448 -4.42 -16.91 3.95
N GLN A 449 -5.72 -16.96 3.72
CA GLN A 449 -6.58 -18.04 4.20
C GLN A 449 -6.34 -19.44 3.54
N ALA A 450 -5.14 -19.75 3.00
CA ALA A 450 -4.93 -20.96 2.20
C ALA A 450 -3.57 -21.69 2.29
N SER A 451 -2.58 -21.29 3.12
CA SER A 451 -1.31 -22.06 3.20
C SER A 451 -0.93 -22.59 4.60
N PRO A 452 -0.67 -23.91 4.74
CA PRO A 452 -0.14 -24.53 5.95
C PRO A 452 1.22 -23.99 6.41
N GLU A 453 2.00 -23.33 5.55
CA GLU A 453 3.37 -22.92 5.84
C GLU A 453 3.44 -21.60 6.64
N ALA A 454 2.61 -20.60 6.34
CA ALA A 454 2.53 -19.43 7.23
C ALA A 454 1.88 -19.77 8.57
N PHE A 455 1.02 -20.79 8.57
CA PHE A 455 0.41 -21.33 9.77
C PHE A 455 1.45 -21.97 10.70
N ASP A 456 2.35 -22.80 10.18
CA ASP A 456 3.47 -23.36 10.96
C ASP A 456 4.47 -22.27 11.40
N THR A 457 4.73 -21.28 10.55
CA THR A 457 5.58 -20.13 10.88
C THR A 457 5.00 -19.34 12.06
N MET A 458 3.69 -19.09 12.09
CA MET A 458 3.04 -18.39 13.21
C MET A 458 3.00 -19.21 14.50
N LYS A 459 2.79 -20.53 14.42
CA LYS A 459 2.87 -21.43 15.58
C LYS A 459 4.22 -21.32 16.29
N ARG A 460 5.32 -21.29 15.52
CA ARG A 460 6.69 -21.14 16.05
C ARG A 460 6.99 -19.77 16.65
N VAL A 461 6.25 -18.73 16.27
CA VAL A 461 6.56 -17.33 16.61
C VAL A 461 6.07 -16.93 18.01
N GLY A 462 5.18 -17.69 18.66
CA GLY A 462 4.68 -17.38 20.03
C GLY A 462 3.90 -16.05 20.15
N ALA A 463 3.97 -15.16 19.16
CA ALA A 463 3.27 -13.87 19.07
C ALA A 463 1.82 -14.01 18.58
N PHE A 464 1.25 -15.21 18.72
CA PHE A 464 -0.06 -15.61 18.25
C PHE A 464 -1.17 -14.63 18.67
N PHE A 465 -1.14 -14.14 19.90
CA PHE A 465 -2.19 -13.22 20.40
C PHE A 465 -2.08 -11.79 19.90
N ASP A 466 -0.88 -11.30 19.67
CA ASP A 466 -0.66 -9.90 19.35
C ASP A 466 -0.86 -9.61 17.85
N PHE A 467 -0.81 -10.63 16.97
CA PHE A 467 -0.64 -10.40 15.53
C PHE A 467 -1.45 -11.30 14.56
N GLY A 468 -2.27 -12.27 15.00
CA GLY A 468 -3.10 -13.05 14.05
C GLY A 468 -4.13 -14.02 14.64
N GLY A 469 -3.82 -14.63 15.79
CA GLY A 469 -4.72 -15.54 16.49
C GLY A 469 -6.03 -14.92 16.95
N SER A 470 -5.97 -13.64 17.32
CA SER A 470 -7.16 -12.86 17.65
C SER A 470 -8.17 -12.80 16.49
N TRP A 471 -7.73 -12.87 15.23
CA TRP A 471 -8.64 -12.88 14.07
C TRP A 471 -9.35 -14.23 13.93
N ALA A 472 -8.63 -15.36 14.01
CA ALA A 472 -9.23 -16.68 13.89
C ALA A 472 -10.25 -16.94 15.02
N ILE A 473 -9.88 -16.54 16.25
CA ILE A 473 -10.79 -16.60 17.41
C ILE A 473 -12.00 -15.68 17.20
N ARG A 474 -11.81 -14.49 16.62
CA ARG A 474 -12.90 -13.56 16.27
C ARG A 474 -13.83 -14.13 15.20
N GLN A 475 -13.32 -14.80 14.17
CA GLN A 475 -14.14 -15.40 13.13
C GLN A 475 -14.90 -16.62 13.64
N LEU A 476 -14.25 -17.50 14.41
CA LEU A 476 -14.95 -18.60 15.07
C LEU A 476 -16.06 -18.04 15.96
N ALA A 477 -15.76 -17.03 16.79
CA ALA A 477 -16.75 -16.39 17.64
C ALA A 477 -17.95 -15.87 16.82
N ARG A 478 -17.69 -15.16 15.70
CA ARG A 478 -18.74 -14.67 14.79
C ARG A 478 -19.60 -15.80 14.21
N LEU A 479 -18.97 -16.84 13.67
CA LEU A 479 -19.66 -17.98 13.06
C LEU A 479 -20.47 -18.78 14.10
N THR A 480 -19.91 -19.03 15.28
CA THR A 480 -20.62 -19.68 16.39
C THR A 480 -21.72 -18.82 16.99
N SER A 481 -21.67 -17.49 16.77
CA SER A 481 -22.65 -16.53 17.30
C SER A 481 -23.84 -16.24 16.39
N GLY A 482 -23.89 -16.82 15.19
CA GLY A 482 -24.99 -16.59 14.23
C GLY A 482 -25.10 -15.17 13.70
N PHE A 483 -24.04 -14.35 13.78
CA PHE A 483 -23.99 -13.04 13.13
C PHE A 483 -23.96 -13.26 11.61
N GLU A 484 -24.96 -12.74 10.87
CA GLU A 484 -24.89 -12.70 9.42
C GLU A 484 -23.66 -11.84 9.02
N PRO A 485 -22.78 -12.37 8.16
CA PRO A 485 -21.62 -11.61 7.71
C PRO A 485 -22.10 -10.53 6.74
N ASP A 486 -22.38 -9.34 7.26
CA ASP A 486 -22.38 -8.14 6.44
C ASP A 486 -20.96 -8.00 5.85
N GLU A 487 -20.83 -8.33 4.57
CA GLU A 487 -19.63 -8.14 3.74
C GLU A 487 -18.35 -8.85 4.21
N VAL A 488 -18.38 -10.19 4.38
CA VAL A 488 -17.14 -10.99 4.38
C VAL A 488 -17.05 -11.82 3.10
N ASP A 489 -16.65 -11.13 2.03
CA ASP A 489 -16.08 -11.75 0.83
C ASP A 489 -14.69 -12.27 1.19
N MET A 490 -14.56 -13.49 1.74
CA MET A 490 -13.38 -14.38 1.63
C MET A 490 -13.66 -15.77 2.26
N GLY A 491 -13.92 -16.77 1.40
CA GLY A 491 -13.19 -18.05 1.30
C GLY A 491 -13.08 -19.05 2.48
N VAL A 492 -13.48 -18.77 3.72
CA VAL A 492 -13.40 -19.77 4.81
C VAL A 492 -14.80 -20.19 5.23
N GLY A 493 -15.28 -21.26 4.60
CA GLY A 493 -16.59 -21.84 4.84
C GLY A 493 -16.64 -22.98 5.87
N ASP A 494 -15.54 -23.35 6.51
CA ASP A 494 -15.51 -24.54 7.39
C ASP A 494 -15.28 -24.18 8.87
N VAL A 495 -16.37 -24.17 9.63
CA VAL A 495 -16.37 -24.02 11.09
C VAL A 495 -15.51 -25.11 11.75
N ALA A 496 -15.46 -26.32 11.18
CA ALA A 496 -14.69 -27.43 11.75
C ALA A 496 -13.18 -27.16 11.70
N ALA A 497 -12.68 -26.47 10.66
CA ALA A 497 -11.28 -26.09 10.56
C ALA A 497 -10.88 -25.06 11.63
N LEU A 498 -11.76 -24.09 11.90
CA LEU A 498 -11.54 -23.07 12.94
C LEU A 498 -11.66 -23.65 14.35
N GLU A 499 -12.55 -24.62 14.57
CA GLU A 499 -12.64 -25.35 15.84
C GLU A 499 -11.42 -26.23 16.07
N SER A 500 -11.02 -27.03 15.07
CA SER A 500 -9.79 -27.85 15.11
C SER A 500 -8.58 -26.99 15.45
N PHE A 501 -8.52 -25.81 14.82
CA PHE A 501 -7.48 -24.84 15.08
C PHE A 501 -7.44 -24.36 16.54
N MET A 502 -8.59 -23.96 17.11
CA MET A 502 -8.64 -23.59 18.52
C MET A 502 -8.21 -24.74 19.43
N TRP A 503 -8.60 -25.98 19.11
CA TRP A 503 -8.20 -27.16 19.88
C TRP A 503 -6.69 -27.41 19.86
N GLU A 504 -6.07 -27.33 18.69
CA GLU A 504 -4.62 -27.44 18.57
C GLU A 504 -3.90 -26.38 19.42
N MET A 505 -4.40 -25.15 19.43
CA MET A 505 -3.82 -24.07 20.24
C MET A 505 -4.00 -24.28 21.75
N VAL A 506 -5.16 -24.81 22.17
CA VAL A 506 -5.38 -25.20 23.58
C VAL A 506 -4.34 -26.25 23.99
N ASP A 507 -4.12 -27.28 23.19
CA ASP A 507 -3.13 -28.32 23.48
C ASP A 507 -1.69 -27.78 23.48
N VAL A 508 -1.33 -26.88 22.56
CA VAL A 508 -0.03 -26.20 22.56
C VAL A 508 0.16 -25.37 23.84
N PHE A 509 -0.79 -24.51 24.20
CA PHE A 509 -0.63 -23.67 25.39
C PHE A 509 -0.59 -24.47 26.68
N LEU A 510 -1.33 -25.57 26.75
CA LEU A 510 -1.29 -26.48 27.90
C LEU A 510 0.03 -27.25 27.96
N SER A 511 0.55 -27.76 26.84
CA SER A 511 1.83 -28.49 26.81
C SER A 511 3.04 -27.60 27.11
N GLU A 512 3.03 -26.35 26.63
CA GLU A 512 4.10 -25.37 26.87
C GLU A 512 3.97 -24.62 28.21
N GLY A 513 2.88 -24.80 28.94
CA GLY A 513 2.63 -24.08 30.21
C GLY A 513 2.34 -22.60 30.07
N GLN A 514 1.83 -22.18 28.92
CA GLN A 514 1.42 -20.81 28.63
C GLN A 514 -0.01 -20.51 29.13
N ALA A 515 -0.27 -20.69 30.43
CA ALA A 515 -1.61 -20.47 31.02
C ALA A 515 -2.15 -19.04 30.79
N ALA A 516 -1.28 -18.03 30.77
CA ALA A 516 -1.66 -16.65 30.48
C ALA A 516 -2.07 -16.43 29.01
N ALA A 517 -1.48 -17.16 28.07
CA ALA A 517 -1.85 -17.11 26.66
C ALA A 517 -3.22 -17.77 26.46
N LEU A 518 -3.43 -18.95 27.04
CA LEU A 518 -4.74 -19.62 27.04
C LEU A 518 -5.84 -18.76 27.67
N THR A 519 -5.56 -18.09 28.79
CA THR A 519 -6.52 -17.16 29.43
C THR A 519 -6.88 -15.99 28.51
N ARG A 520 -5.90 -15.40 27.82
CA ARG A 520 -6.15 -14.34 26.82
C ARG A 520 -6.97 -14.85 25.64
N MET A 521 -6.74 -16.09 25.18
CA MET A 521 -7.54 -16.74 24.14
C MET A 521 -9.01 -16.78 24.50
N ILE A 522 -9.28 -17.31 25.69
CA ILE A 522 -10.62 -17.51 26.21
C ILE A 522 -11.33 -16.17 26.36
N GLN A 523 -10.64 -15.15 26.87
CA GLN A 523 -11.21 -13.81 26.99
C GLN A 523 -11.57 -13.18 25.64
N ILE A 524 -10.71 -13.33 24.61
CA ILE A 524 -11.01 -12.84 23.26
C ILE A 524 -12.23 -13.56 22.69
N TYR A 525 -12.30 -14.88 22.86
CA TYR A 525 -13.44 -15.67 22.41
C TYR A 525 -14.74 -15.19 23.06
N ILE A 526 -14.76 -15.10 24.40
CA ILE A 526 -15.90 -14.64 25.19
C ILE A 526 -16.35 -13.23 24.78
N ASN A 527 -15.42 -12.28 24.65
CA ASN A 527 -15.76 -10.89 24.30
C ASN A 527 -16.45 -10.77 22.93
N ASN A 528 -16.20 -11.70 22.00
CA ASN A 528 -16.79 -11.69 20.67
C ASN A 528 -18.06 -12.55 20.56
N THR A 529 -18.26 -13.53 21.45
CA THR A 529 -19.49 -14.32 21.50
C THR A 529 -20.57 -13.72 22.42
N ARG A 530 -20.19 -12.82 23.34
CA ARG A 530 -21.08 -12.19 24.34
C ARG A 530 -22.33 -11.49 23.78
N TRP A 531 -22.36 -11.16 22.50
CA TRP A 531 -23.46 -10.48 21.82
C TRP A 531 -24.33 -11.39 20.95
N SER A 532 -24.09 -12.71 20.97
CA SER A 532 -24.84 -13.68 20.17
C SER A 532 -26.30 -13.85 20.63
N LYS A 533 -27.19 -14.22 19.71
CA LYS A 533 -28.52 -14.74 20.05
C LYS A 533 -28.52 -16.21 20.47
N ASP A 534 -27.56 -17.02 20.00
CA ASP A 534 -27.41 -18.43 20.33
C ASP A 534 -26.04 -18.71 20.95
N MET A 535 -26.05 -18.93 22.27
CA MET A 535 -24.84 -19.12 23.07
C MET A 535 -24.43 -20.59 23.20
N SER A 536 -25.20 -21.54 22.66
CA SER A 536 -25.01 -22.97 22.89
C SER A 536 -23.68 -23.49 22.31
N ALA A 537 -23.31 -23.02 21.11
CA ALA A 537 -22.05 -23.37 20.46
C ALA A 537 -20.83 -22.77 21.20
N ALA A 538 -20.91 -21.51 21.62
CA ALA A 538 -19.84 -20.88 22.38
C ALA A 538 -19.62 -21.54 23.74
N GLU A 539 -20.71 -21.95 24.38
CA GLU A 539 -20.67 -22.66 25.65
C GLU A 539 -20.06 -24.05 25.52
N SER A 540 -20.36 -24.81 24.45
CA SER A 540 -19.80 -26.14 24.27
C SER A 540 -18.28 -26.11 24.10
N VAL A 541 -17.76 -25.12 23.37
CA VAL A 541 -16.32 -24.88 23.21
C VAL A 541 -15.68 -24.57 24.56
N LEU A 542 -16.24 -23.64 25.34
CA LEU A 542 -15.73 -23.28 26.66
C LEU A 542 -15.79 -24.45 27.65
N GLN A 543 -16.88 -25.23 27.63
CA GLN A 543 -17.04 -26.40 28.49
C GLN A 543 -15.99 -27.47 28.18
N ARG A 544 -15.72 -27.73 26.90
CA ARG A 544 -14.69 -28.69 26.51
C ARG A 544 -13.29 -28.22 26.94
N ILE A 545 -13.02 -26.91 27.02
CA ILE A 545 -11.76 -26.36 27.53
C ILE A 545 -11.67 -26.58 29.04
N VAL A 546 -12.76 -26.33 29.76
CA VAL A 546 -12.87 -26.61 31.19
C VAL A 546 -12.62 -28.09 31.48
N ASP A 547 -13.29 -28.99 30.77
CA ASP A 547 -13.15 -30.44 30.94
C ASP A 547 -11.71 -30.90 30.69
N LYS A 548 -11.06 -30.35 29.67
CA LYS A 548 -9.64 -30.62 29.38
C LYS A 548 -8.73 -30.15 30.51
N VAL A 549 -8.91 -28.91 30.98
CA VAL A 549 -8.07 -28.36 32.07
C VAL A 549 -8.29 -29.13 33.37
N ASP A 550 -9.53 -29.45 33.71
CA ASP A 550 -9.86 -30.23 34.92
C ASP A 550 -9.33 -31.67 34.82
N SER A 551 -9.35 -32.30 33.63
CA SER A 551 -8.75 -33.63 33.42
C SER A 551 -7.24 -33.69 33.66
N MET A 552 -6.55 -32.55 33.57
CA MET A 552 -5.12 -32.44 33.84
C MET A 552 -4.81 -32.22 35.33
N ARG A 553 -5.80 -31.84 36.15
CA ARG A 553 -5.63 -31.57 37.59
C ARG A 553 -5.68 -32.87 38.42
N THR A 554 -4.85 -33.85 38.09
CA THR A 554 -4.77 -35.14 38.81
C THR A 554 -4.03 -34.99 40.15
N GLU A 555 -4.22 -35.95 41.08
CA GLU A 555 -3.45 -35.99 42.34
C GLU A 555 -1.93 -36.03 42.06
N ASP A 556 -1.50 -36.80 41.06
CA ASP A 556 -0.11 -36.87 40.62
C ASP A 556 0.41 -35.51 40.13
N TRP A 557 -0.38 -34.78 39.34
CA TRP A 557 0.01 -33.44 38.86
C TRP A 557 0.07 -32.43 40.00
N GLN A 558 -0.84 -32.50 40.98
CA GLN A 558 -0.84 -31.61 42.13
C GLN A 558 0.35 -31.87 43.07
N GLY A 559 0.73 -33.14 43.24
CA GLY A 559 1.83 -33.59 44.07
C GLY A 559 3.23 -33.36 43.48
N ASP A 560 3.35 -33.22 42.15
CA ASP A 560 4.62 -32.99 41.47
C ASP A 560 5.05 -31.51 41.51
N TYR A 561 6.27 -31.26 42.01
CA TYR A 561 6.88 -29.92 42.06
C TYR A 561 7.39 -29.46 40.68
N ASP A 562 7.86 -30.39 39.85
CA ASP A 562 8.40 -30.14 38.51
C ASP A 562 7.37 -30.39 37.40
N ARG A 563 6.08 -30.38 37.79
CA ARG A 563 4.94 -30.61 36.91
C ARG A 563 4.95 -29.76 35.64
N LYS A 564 4.51 -30.37 34.55
CA LYS A 564 4.31 -29.73 33.24
C LYS A 564 2.84 -29.85 32.83
N PRO A 565 2.11 -28.74 32.64
CA PRO A 565 2.51 -27.35 32.84
C PRO A 565 2.63 -26.96 34.33
N ARG A 566 3.46 -25.96 34.66
CA ARG A 566 3.64 -25.48 36.05
C ARG A 566 2.37 -24.91 36.67
N LEU A 567 1.57 -24.22 35.84
CA LEU A 567 0.33 -23.56 36.23
C LEU A 567 -0.75 -23.91 35.20
N LEU A 568 -1.92 -24.30 35.68
CA LEU A 568 -3.12 -24.46 34.87
C LEU A 568 -4.06 -23.26 35.10
N PRO A 569 -4.76 -22.77 34.06
CA PRO A 569 -5.70 -21.67 34.22
C PRO A 569 -6.86 -22.03 35.16
N SER A 570 -7.48 -20.99 35.72
CA SER A 570 -8.63 -21.12 36.63
C SER A 570 -9.88 -21.49 35.84
N THR A 571 -10.38 -22.72 36.03
CA THR A 571 -11.64 -23.15 35.41
C THR A 571 -12.85 -22.44 36.01
N PHE A 572 -12.74 -21.97 37.26
CA PHE A 572 -13.77 -21.12 37.88
C PHE A 572 -13.98 -19.81 37.12
N ASP A 573 -12.90 -19.11 36.72
CA ASP A 573 -13.04 -17.84 36.01
C ASP A 573 -13.70 -18.05 34.63
N ILE A 574 -13.40 -19.17 33.95
CA ILE A 574 -14.07 -19.55 32.69
C ILE A 574 -15.57 -19.81 32.93
N LYS A 575 -15.91 -20.64 33.93
CA LYS A 575 -17.30 -20.97 34.29
C LYS A 575 -18.09 -19.70 34.69
N LEU A 576 -17.47 -18.76 35.40
CA LEU A 576 -18.07 -17.48 35.79
C LEU A 576 -18.35 -16.57 34.59
N GLU A 577 -17.46 -16.52 33.60
CA GLU A 577 -17.71 -15.78 32.36
C GLU A 577 -18.82 -16.40 31.52
N THR A 578 -18.91 -17.74 31.47
CA THR A 578 -20.05 -18.41 30.82
C THR A 578 -21.38 -18.04 31.48
N LEU A 579 -21.42 -17.84 32.81
CA LEU A 579 -22.61 -17.28 33.48
C LEU A 579 -22.89 -15.85 33.03
N ARG A 580 -21.86 -15.00 32.92
CA ARG A 580 -21.98 -13.59 32.47
C ARG A 580 -22.59 -13.45 31.09
N MET A 581 -22.30 -14.40 30.20
CA MET A 581 -22.87 -14.42 28.85
C MET A 581 -24.40 -14.54 28.84
N LEU A 582 -25.00 -15.21 29.85
CA LEU A 582 -26.46 -15.41 29.92
C LEU A 582 -27.23 -14.14 30.29
N TYR A 583 -26.62 -13.21 31.03
CA TYR A 583 -27.30 -12.02 31.54
C TYR A 583 -26.79 -10.69 30.94
N SER A 584 -25.62 -10.66 30.28
CA SER A 584 -25.04 -9.42 29.76
C SER A 584 -25.73 -8.84 28.50
N LEU A 585 -26.63 -9.57 27.86
CA LEU A 585 -27.35 -9.11 26.66
C LEU A 585 -28.50 -8.14 26.98
N LYS A 586 -28.84 -7.92 28.25
CA LYS A 586 -30.12 -7.30 28.66
C LYS A 586 -29.92 -6.08 29.59
N ASP A 587 -28.85 -5.30 29.36
CA ASP A 587 -28.54 -4.07 30.12
C ASP A 587 -28.64 -2.78 29.27
N ASP A 588 -29.13 -2.88 28.03
CA ASP A 588 -29.62 -1.68 27.36
C ASP A 588 -30.94 -1.27 28.00
N ARG A 589 -31.08 0.02 28.29
CA ARG A 589 -32.17 0.64 29.07
C ARG A 589 -33.60 0.38 28.54
N ASP A 590 -33.74 -0.39 27.46
CA ASP A 590 -34.97 -0.81 26.79
C ASP A 590 -35.13 -2.35 26.65
N SER A 591 -34.32 -3.17 27.34
CA SER A 591 -34.27 -4.62 27.13
C SER A 591 -35.48 -5.41 27.66
N VAL A 592 -35.96 -6.34 26.83
CA VAL A 592 -36.96 -7.36 27.12
C VAL A 592 -36.58 -8.15 28.39
N PRO A 593 -37.54 -8.42 29.31
CA PRO A 593 -37.30 -9.27 30.48
C PRO A 593 -36.65 -10.60 30.08
N MET A 594 -35.73 -11.12 30.91
CA MET A 594 -35.17 -12.46 30.70
C MET A 594 -36.32 -13.48 30.56
N ASP A 595 -36.25 -14.44 29.64
CA ASP A 595 -37.29 -15.47 29.55
C ASP A 595 -37.14 -16.50 30.68
N GLU A 596 -38.15 -17.34 30.87
CA GLU A 596 -38.17 -18.31 31.96
C GLU A 596 -37.10 -19.40 31.81
N GLU A 597 -36.76 -19.76 30.57
CA GLU A 597 -35.76 -20.80 30.29
C GLU A 597 -34.35 -20.32 30.64
N ASP A 598 -33.98 -19.10 30.24
CA ASP A 598 -32.74 -18.43 30.60
C ASP A 598 -32.62 -18.23 32.12
N ARG A 599 -33.71 -17.83 32.79
CA ARG A 599 -33.77 -17.71 34.26
C ARG A 599 -33.46 -19.02 34.96
N SER A 600 -34.15 -20.08 34.56
CA SER A 600 -33.97 -21.41 35.13
C SER A 600 -32.56 -21.95 34.85
N ARG A 601 -32.05 -21.73 33.64
CA ARG A 601 -30.70 -22.13 33.23
C ARG A 601 -29.61 -21.40 34.03
N LEU A 602 -29.74 -20.08 34.23
CA LEU A 602 -28.80 -19.30 35.03
C LEU A 602 -28.81 -19.74 36.51
N ALA A 603 -29.99 -19.94 37.10
CA ALA A 603 -30.12 -20.42 38.47
C ALA A 603 -29.49 -21.81 38.64
N THR A 604 -29.81 -22.74 37.73
CA THR A 604 -29.30 -24.12 37.77
C THR A 604 -27.78 -24.15 37.72
N LYS A 605 -27.17 -23.39 36.81
CA LYS A 605 -25.70 -23.32 36.68
C LYS A 605 -25.03 -22.64 37.87
N THR A 606 -25.67 -21.62 38.43
CA THR A 606 -25.15 -20.95 39.64
C THR A 606 -25.16 -21.90 40.83
N VAL A 607 -26.25 -22.66 41.02
CA VAL A 607 -26.34 -23.69 42.06
C VAL A 607 -25.32 -24.80 41.85
N ALA A 608 -25.09 -25.23 40.61
CA ALA A 608 -24.04 -26.20 40.29
C ALA A 608 -22.65 -25.69 40.70
N LEU A 609 -22.33 -24.43 40.39
CA LEU A 609 -21.08 -23.79 40.81
C LEU A 609 -20.93 -23.70 42.34
N ILE A 610 -22.00 -23.39 43.05
CA ILE A 610 -21.99 -23.38 44.53
C ILE A 610 -21.75 -24.80 45.08
N ARG A 611 -22.37 -25.81 44.47
CA ARG A 611 -22.16 -27.20 44.86
C ARG A 611 -20.72 -27.64 44.61
N ASP A 612 -20.14 -27.29 43.46
CA ASP A 612 -18.73 -27.54 43.14
C ASP A 612 -17.81 -26.89 44.20
N MET A 613 -18.09 -25.64 44.58
CA MET A 613 -17.33 -24.95 45.65
C MET A 613 -17.46 -25.63 47.01
N ALA A 614 -18.65 -26.08 47.37
CA ALA A 614 -18.94 -26.70 48.66
C ALA A 614 -18.40 -28.14 48.76
N ALA A 615 -18.30 -28.85 47.63
CA ALA A 615 -17.76 -30.20 47.57
C ALA A 615 -16.23 -30.25 47.60
N ASN A 616 -15.57 -29.21 47.07
CA ASN A 616 -14.12 -29.11 47.12
C ASN A 616 -13.68 -28.71 48.53
N GLU A 617 -12.85 -29.52 49.20
CA GLU A 617 -12.26 -29.22 50.53
C GLU A 617 -11.27 -28.03 50.52
N MET A 618 -11.36 -27.17 49.50
CA MET A 618 -10.49 -26.02 49.24
C MET A 618 -11.11 -24.72 49.79
N PRO A 619 -10.31 -23.66 50.03
CA PRO A 619 -10.82 -22.38 50.49
C PRO A 619 -11.75 -21.72 49.45
N TYR A 620 -13.07 -21.86 49.63
CA TYR A 620 -14.08 -21.34 48.69
C TYR A 620 -14.34 -19.84 48.82
N HIS A 621 -13.96 -19.19 49.91
CA HIS A 621 -14.32 -17.81 50.22
C HIS A 621 -13.92 -16.80 49.11
N ILE A 622 -12.73 -16.94 48.50
CA ILE A 622 -12.29 -16.03 47.42
C ILE A 622 -13.16 -16.17 46.17
N VAL A 623 -13.42 -17.41 45.74
CA VAL A 623 -14.23 -17.68 44.54
C VAL A 623 -15.70 -17.36 44.76
N PHE A 624 -16.21 -17.57 45.98
CA PHE A 624 -17.57 -17.24 46.34
C PHE A 624 -17.80 -15.71 46.41
N GLU A 625 -16.85 -14.93 46.95
CA GLU A 625 -16.92 -13.46 46.90
C GLU A 625 -16.88 -12.94 45.45
N LYS A 626 -16.07 -13.53 44.57
CA LYS A 626 -16.09 -13.21 43.13
C LYS A 626 -17.46 -13.48 42.49
N LEU A 627 -18.09 -14.61 42.82
CA LEU A 627 -19.43 -14.97 42.34
C LEU A 627 -20.48 -13.95 42.85
N LYS A 628 -20.46 -13.66 44.16
CA LYS A 628 -21.34 -12.65 44.78
C LYS A 628 -21.21 -11.29 44.10
N ALA A 629 -19.99 -10.78 43.95
CA ALA A 629 -19.74 -9.51 43.27
C ALA A 629 -20.23 -9.50 41.82
N SER A 630 -20.11 -10.62 41.10
CA SER A 630 -20.52 -10.73 39.70
C SER A 630 -22.04 -10.69 39.51
N LEU A 631 -22.80 -11.38 40.36
CA LEU A 631 -24.26 -11.47 40.26
C LEU A 631 -24.97 -10.29 40.94
N ALA A 632 -24.42 -9.78 42.05
CA ALA A 632 -25.02 -8.66 42.78
C ALA A 632 -24.95 -7.34 41.99
N ARG A 633 -23.95 -7.14 41.13
CA ARG A 633 -23.84 -5.92 40.29
C ARG A 633 -24.98 -5.78 39.28
N GLU A 634 -25.56 -6.90 38.85
CA GLU A 634 -26.52 -6.99 37.73
C GLU A 634 -27.94 -7.28 38.23
N ALA A 635 -28.18 -7.04 39.52
CA ALA A 635 -29.30 -7.62 40.23
C ALA A 635 -30.66 -7.30 39.58
N ARG A 636 -30.86 -6.09 39.03
CA ARG A 636 -32.17 -5.59 38.55
C ARG A 636 -32.92 -6.58 37.64
N SER A 637 -32.21 -7.34 36.81
CA SER A 637 -32.78 -8.30 35.85
C SER A 637 -32.89 -9.74 36.38
N CYS A 638 -32.45 -9.98 37.62
CA CYS A 638 -32.20 -11.32 38.18
C CYS A 638 -32.95 -11.63 39.50
N ILE A 639 -33.98 -10.86 39.89
CA ILE A 639 -34.71 -11.11 41.16
C ILE A 639 -35.30 -12.52 41.22
N GLN A 640 -35.98 -12.95 40.15
CA GLN A 640 -36.53 -14.30 40.07
C GLN A 640 -35.43 -15.36 40.13
N VAL A 641 -34.23 -15.06 39.61
CA VAL A 641 -33.05 -15.94 39.72
C VAL A 641 -32.58 -16.02 41.17
N ALA A 642 -32.57 -14.90 41.92
CA ALA A 642 -32.27 -14.91 43.36
C ALA A 642 -33.27 -15.80 44.12
N VAL A 643 -34.56 -15.78 43.74
CA VAL A 643 -35.55 -16.67 44.36
C VAL A 643 -35.30 -18.13 44.03
N LEU A 644 -35.00 -18.47 42.78
CA LEU A 644 -34.67 -19.83 42.37
C LEU A 644 -33.41 -20.35 43.10
N ILE A 645 -32.41 -19.48 43.29
CA ILE A 645 -31.19 -19.83 44.05
C ILE A 645 -31.52 -20.03 45.52
N GLY A 646 -32.26 -19.11 46.15
CA GLY A 646 -32.55 -19.09 47.58
C GLY A 646 -33.67 -20.02 48.06
N SER A 647 -34.45 -20.60 47.15
CA SER A 647 -35.47 -21.61 47.46
C SER A 647 -34.80 -22.97 47.70
N VAL A 648 -34.58 -23.31 48.96
CA VAL A 648 -33.95 -24.55 49.41
C VAL A 648 -35.00 -25.50 49.99
N ASP A 649 -34.93 -26.78 49.63
CA ASP A 649 -35.97 -27.77 49.98
C ASP A 649 -35.92 -28.21 51.45
N ASP A 650 -34.73 -28.35 52.06
CA ASP A 650 -34.54 -28.76 53.46
C ASP A 650 -33.71 -27.72 54.23
N LEU A 651 -34.42 -26.77 54.84
CA LEU A 651 -33.82 -25.77 55.74
C LEU A 651 -33.72 -26.25 57.20
N GLU A 652 -34.13 -27.49 57.51
CA GLU A 652 -33.96 -28.08 58.83
C GLU A 652 -32.56 -28.66 59.01
N ARG A 653 -31.96 -29.17 57.92
CA ARG A 653 -30.60 -29.75 57.90
C ARG A 653 -29.77 -29.25 56.72
N PRO A 654 -29.49 -27.94 56.63
CA PRO A 654 -28.76 -27.37 55.50
C PRO A 654 -27.31 -27.85 55.43
N VAL A 655 -26.83 -28.14 54.23
CA VAL A 655 -25.39 -28.34 53.94
C VAL A 655 -24.72 -27.02 53.59
N ILE A 656 -23.38 -26.99 53.47
CA ILE A 656 -22.62 -25.78 53.11
C ILE A 656 -23.17 -25.11 51.85
N SER A 657 -23.52 -25.90 50.84
CA SER A 657 -24.15 -25.40 49.61
C SER A 657 -25.43 -24.61 49.87
N ASP A 658 -26.24 -24.98 50.86
CA ASP A 658 -27.51 -24.30 51.17
C ASP A 658 -27.25 -22.97 51.87
N TYR A 659 -26.28 -22.92 52.79
CA TYR A 659 -25.84 -21.67 53.40
C TYR A 659 -25.33 -20.67 52.36
N LEU A 660 -24.51 -21.13 51.40
CA LEU A 660 -23.98 -20.29 50.32
C LEU A 660 -25.08 -19.81 49.36
N ARG A 661 -26.10 -20.63 49.09
CA ARG A 661 -27.27 -20.23 48.30
C ARG A 661 -28.07 -19.13 49.00
N VAL A 662 -28.32 -19.27 50.30
CA VAL A 662 -29.02 -18.25 51.11
C VAL A 662 -28.21 -16.95 51.16
N ASP A 663 -26.88 -17.02 51.40
CA ASP A 663 -26.01 -15.83 51.44
C ASP A 663 -25.95 -15.12 50.07
N LEU A 664 -25.84 -15.86 48.97
CA LEU A 664 -25.85 -15.27 47.62
C LEU A 664 -27.21 -14.63 47.31
N ALA A 665 -28.32 -15.31 47.60
CA ALA A 665 -29.66 -14.79 47.37
C ALA A 665 -29.91 -13.52 48.21
N ALA A 666 -29.49 -13.50 49.47
CA ALA A 666 -29.55 -12.30 50.31
C ALA A 666 -28.71 -11.16 49.71
N ALA A 667 -27.46 -11.40 49.33
CA ALA A 667 -26.59 -10.39 48.72
C ALA A 667 -27.15 -9.80 47.41
N MET A 668 -27.87 -10.62 46.61
CA MET A 668 -28.57 -10.14 45.43
C MET A 668 -29.77 -9.24 45.77
N LEU A 669 -30.46 -9.49 46.90
CA LEU A 669 -31.59 -8.69 47.38
C LEU A 669 -31.15 -7.39 48.12
N GLU A 670 -29.99 -7.37 48.78
CA GLU A 670 -29.52 -6.23 49.59
C GLU A 670 -29.00 -5.01 48.79
N GLN A 671 -28.72 -5.14 47.50
CA GLN A 671 -28.14 -4.05 46.69
C GLN A 671 -29.07 -2.81 46.69
N LYS A 672 -28.57 -1.70 47.26
CA LYS A 672 -29.31 -0.46 47.59
C LYS A 672 -30.04 0.24 46.43
N THR A 673 -29.89 -0.22 45.19
CA THR A 673 -30.62 0.29 44.02
C THR A 673 -32.09 -0.16 43.97
N TYR A 674 -32.51 -1.10 44.81
CA TYR A 674 -33.88 -1.62 44.83
C TYR A 674 -34.87 -0.83 45.69
N PHE A 675 -34.51 -0.49 46.92
CA PHE A 675 -35.42 0.18 47.88
C PHE A 675 -35.52 1.70 47.70
N HIS A 676 -35.03 2.24 46.58
CA HIS A 676 -35.19 3.66 46.22
C HIS A 676 -35.96 3.86 44.90
N GLY A 677 -36.26 2.78 44.17
CA GLY A 677 -37.25 2.80 43.10
C GLY A 677 -38.55 2.22 43.65
N LYS A 678 -39.61 3.04 43.73
CA LYS A 678 -40.91 2.68 44.29
C LYS A 678 -41.28 1.22 43.95
N VAL A 679 -41.44 0.38 44.97
CA VAL A 679 -41.96 -1.00 44.91
C VAL A 679 -43.32 -1.06 44.18
N ASP A 680 -44.01 0.07 44.04
CA ASP A 680 -45.22 0.28 43.24
C ASP A 680 -45.13 -0.20 41.76
N ASN A 681 -43.93 -0.44 41.22
CA ASN A 681 -43.73 -0.90 39.83
C ASN A 681 -43.39 -2.40 39.68
N TRP A 682 -43.40 -3.20 40.76
CA TRP A 682 -43.14 -4.64 40.66
C TRP A 682 -44.38 -5.39 40.20
N ASP A 683 -44.18 -6.44 39.39
CA ASP A 683 -45.23 -7.42 39.15
C ASP A 683 -45.60 -8.07 40.49
N GLY A 684 -46.89 -8.03 40.84
CA GLY A 684 -47.40 -8.60 42.09
C GLY A 684 -47.03 -10.09 42.26
N HIS A 685 -46.83 -10.82 41.15
CA HIS A 685 -46.37 -12.20 41.20
C HIS A 685 -44.93 -12.33 41.73
N VAL A 686 -44.02 -11.42 41.34
CA VAL A 686 -42.62 -11.45 41.79
C VAL A 686 -42.52 -11.16 43.27
N VAL A 687 -43.30 -10.20 43.77
CA VAL A 687 -43.37 -9.85 45.21
C VAL A 687 -43.84 -11.05 46.03
N GLU A 688 -44.87 -11.76 45.56
CA GLU A 688 -45.40 -12.94 46.25
C GLU A 688 -44.37 -14.08 46.34
N VAL A 689 -43.64 -14.32 45.24
CA VAL A 689 -42.63 -15.37 45.16
C VAL A 689 -41.42 -15.07 46.07
N VAL A 690 -40.99 -13.80 46.14
CA VAL A 690 -39.94 -13.36 47.08
C VAL A 690 -40.39 -13.51 48.54
N LYS A 691 -41.61 -13.06 48.88
CA LYS A 691 -42.18 -13.21 50.22
C LYS A 691 -42.24 -14.66 50.66
N LYS A 692 -42.72 -15.54 49.79
CA LYS A 692 -42.79 -16.98 50.08
C LYS A 692 -41.42 -17.58 50.40
N MET A 693 -40.37 -17.15 49.71
CA MET A 693 -39.00 -17.56 50.02
C MET A 693 -38.53 -17.01 51.38
N LEU A 694 -38.71 -15.72 51.65
CA LEU A 694 -38.31 -15.11 52.92
C LEU A 694 -39.07 -15.69 54.13
N ASP A 695 -40.36 -15.96 54.00
CA ASP A 695 -41.17 -16.66 55.01
C ASP A 695 -40.58 -18.04 55.34
N SER A 696 -40.05 -18.74 54.34
CA SER A 696 -39.41 -20.05 54.55
C SER A 696 -38.10 -19.91 55.34
N TRP A 697 -37.34 -18.84 55.13
CA TRP A 697 -36.12 -18.55 55.86
C TRP A 697 -36.41 -18.15 57.31
N GLU A 698 -37.42 -17.31 57.56
CA GLU A 698 -37.85 -16.89 58.91
C GLU A 698 -38.31 -18.07 59.78
N ARG A 699 -38.95 -19.07 59.16
CA ARG A 699 -39.41 -20.29 59.84
C ARG A 699 -38.32 -21.34 60.02
N SER A 700 -37.12 -21.16 59.48
CA SER A 700 -36.03 -22.13 59.62
C SER A 700 -35.63 -22.31 61.09
N PRO A 701 -35.33 -23.54 61.55
CA PRO A 701 -34.79 -23.76 62.90
C PRO A 701 -33.37 -23.19 63.08
N ILE A 702 -32.66 -22.90 61.98
CA ILE A 702 -31.27 -22.43 61.98
C ILE A 702 -31.19 -20.90 62.08
N GLU A 703 -30.50 -20.40 63.11
CA GLU A 703 -30.41 -18.97 63.41
C GLU A 703 -29.79 -18.15 62.26
N TYR A 704 -28.75 -18.67 61.61
CA TYR A 704 -28.09 -18.00 60.48
C TYR A 704 -29.08 -17.70 59.33
N ILE A 705 -29.88 -18.71 58.95
CA ILE A 705 -30.86 -18.57 57.86
C ILE A 705 -31.97 -17.60 58.25
N ARG A 706 -32.47 -17.67 59.50
CA ARG A 706 -33.44 -16.69 60.01
C ARG A 706 -32.90 -15.26 59.98
N ASN A 707 -31.63 -15.08 60.37
CA ASN A 707 -30.99 -13.77 60.39
C ASN A 707 -30.79 -13.19 58.99
N ALA A 708 -30.62 -14.02 57.96
CA ALA A 708 -30.53 -13.58 56.57
C ALA A 708 -31.85 -12.98 56.04
N ALA A 709 -33.00 -13.36 56.61
CA ALA A 709 -34.30 -12.77 56.25
C ALA A 709 -34.59 -11.42 56.92
N ARG A 710 -33.98 -11.14 58.08
CA ARG A 710 -34.25 -9.94 58.90
C ARG A 710 -34.08 -8.59 58.18
N PRO A 711 -33.07 -8.37 57.32
CA PRO A 711 -32.95 -7.13 56.58
C PRO A 711 -34.17 -6.80 55.70
N PHE A 712 -34.99 -7.81 55.41
CA PHE A 712 -36.14 -7.76 54.51
C PHE A 712 -37.49 -7.96 55.25
N GLY A 713 -37.46 -8.28 56.54
CA GLY A 713 -38.61 -8.65 57.37
C GLY A 713 -39.43 -7.45 57.88
N THR A 714 -40.71 -7.73 58.12
CA THR A 714 -41.82 -6.78 58.32
C THR A 714 -42.05 -6.40 59.80
N GLU A 715 -41.94 -5.11 60.14
CA GLU A 715 -42.67 -4.49 61.27
C GLU A 715 -43.52 -3.32 60.73
N GLU A 716 -44.83 -3.41 61.01
CA GLU A 716 -45.98 -2.49 60.98
C GLU A 716 -46.02 -1.14 60.20
N ASP A 717 -44.96 -0.64 59.56
CA ASP A 717 -44.92 0.73 59.00
C ASP A 717 -44.54 0.80 57.51
N GLY A 718 -45.03 -0.13 56.69
CA GLY A 718 -45.18 0.11 55.25
C GLY A 718 -43.89 0.41 54.48
N ARG A 719 -42.84 -0.42 54.64
CA ARG A 719 -41.60 -0.34 53.83
C ARG A 719 -41.29 -1.61 53.04
N LEU A 720 -42.30 -2.09 52.30
CA LEU A 720 -42.06 -2.57 50.94
C LEU A 720 -42.42 -1.41 50.00
N ALA A 721 -41.62 -0.34 50.07
CA ALA A 721 -41.70 0.86 49.24
C ALA A 721 -40.38 1.10 48.53
#